data_AF-A0A7Y2D4L8-F1
#
_entry.id   AF-A0A7Y2D4L8-F1
#
_cell.length_a   1.000
_cell.length_b   1.000
_cell.length_c   1.000
_cell.angle_alpha   90.00
_cell.angle_beta   90.00
_cell.angle_gamma   90.00
#
_symmetry.space_group_name_H-M   'P 1'
#
loop_
_entity.id
_entity.type
_entity.pdbx_description
1 polymer ?
#
loop_
_entity_poly.entity_id
_entity_poly.type
_entity_poly.pdbx_seq_one_letter_code
_entity_poly.pdbx_strand_id
1 'polypeptide(L)'
;MAIVPYFILVWLLLSVILFVQQGSRYSELIFDTSLPDILIWQLTFALIPSVLAFTSPIALLVGVIIGLSRMQGDSEMTAMRAAGVGNRQIILPVVTLGLLLSVFALFVNLVGVPAAAQVVRQVAIKAALYKLESPVDPGIFNTEIQDLTIFVRDGDIQSGKWKRIFILQGKGEGPKEPDSGVNSTGQFAPRLITAGEGYLATKGEDSEIVLENAQIVSLDESRLEKFAIETVDRLRIQIMTKRGELIERLSKSRETPEEMGLRELGAYAGTVEGTERTEALLLWQRRIVLSITPLIFSLLGAALVSKFNRGGRGFGIVLALGSLVIYYLMTLLSEQLARTGTISAAVSAVAPVIISVGFIFWLFRSRRVNIGDLGLTRLLSKISSGLSRVAGGNTVLGRIGSGGTLDKDIIYSIGKNYLVALGFLILMYEVFTAFELWKFAGTFDGGVALLSAYLVFLIPFIYLQISPSALMVAAIATYVIKTRQNEVVTWTAAGRSVYRILMPAFAVALFLGMSNLLIQETIGVSANRLQDRLRDQIRSRNEILDRRSGSWVAGQNTIVSFDRTGASDNEIEDVRIYHFDEQSSLLKSVSKAENGFWKGNRVELNGNALAYFWSEAGKVGTRRAPQLIEIGADPLKATIRKPSHLSIGETRERIESVDSDAGFRKYTVALHKKYTTPFVPLIIVLLTAPFALSIHRQGNVVTIAYAAGLWLLFIGSRSVFEQVGVSGLLSPWMAVWGPLVIMGLIGLVMLSRVRT
;
A
#
# COMPACT_ATOMS: atom_id res chain seq x y z
N MET A 1 10.63 36.81 -3.75
CA MET A 1 9.86 36.08 -4.78
C MET A 1 10.51 34.77 -5.24
N ALA A 2 11.84 34.59 -5.18
CA ALA A 2 12.50 33.41 -5.76
C ALA A 2 12.11 32.05 -5.15
N ILE A 3 11.72 31.99 -3.87
CA ILE A 3 11.48 30.73 -3.13
C ILE A 3 10.07 30.16 -3.34
N VAL A 4 9.04 31.03 -3.28
CA VAL A 4 7.62 30.64 -3.30
C VAL A 4 7.27 29.67 -4.43
N PRO A 5 7.70 29.91 -5.69
CA PRO A 5 7.24 29.04 -6.75
C PRO A 5 7.97 27.68 -6.77
N TYR A 6 9.17 27.57 -6.18
CA TYR A 6 9.78 26.25 -5.91
C TYR A 6 9.09 25.53 -4.75
N PHE A 7 8.70 26.26 -3.71
CA PHE A 7 7.95 25.70 -2.59
C PHE A 7 6.61 25.10 -3.05
N ILE A 8 5.76 25.90 -3.72
CA ILE A 8 4.43 25.45 -4.19
C ILE A 8 4.56 24.21 -5.06
N LEU A 9 5.54 24.21 -5.94
CA LEU A 9 5.81 23.11 -6.83
C LEU A 9 6.20 21.82 -6.08
N VAL A 10 7.22 21.89 -5.24
CA VAL A 10 7.67 20.72 -4.47
C VAL A 10 6.54 20.24 -3.57
N TRP A 11 5.76 21.16 -3.02
CA TRP A 11 4.60 20.85 -2.20
C TRP A 11 3.57 20.06 -2.98
N LEU A 12 3.12 20.56 -4.15
CA LEU A 12 2.16 19.86 -5.01
C LEU A 12 2.68 18.48 -5.43
N LEU A 13 3.93 18.40 -5.89
CA LEU A 13 4.53 17.11 -6.29
C LEU A 13 4.53 16.11 -5.14
N LEU A 14 5.05 16.51 -3.97
CA LEU A 14 5.11 15.65 -2.79
C LEU A 14 3.72 15.26 -2.30
N SER A 15 2.79 16.21 -2.26
CA SER A 15 1.42 15.97 -1.82
C SER A 15 0.77 14.93 -2.71
N VAL A 16 0.88 15.03 -4.04
CA VAL A 16 0.20 14.03 -4.86
C VAL A 16 0.93 12.68 -4.88
N ILE A 17 2.27 12.66 -4.81
CA ILE A 17 3.02 11.41 -4.60
C ILE A 17 2.53 10.69 -3.35
N LEU A 18 2.47 11.39 -2.22
CA LEU A 18 1.99 10.81 -0.98
C LEU A 18 0.52 10.44 -1.00
N PHE A 19 -0.31 11.24 -1.66
CA PHE A 19 -1.74 10.98 -1.76
C PHE A 19 -2.03 9.68 -2.50
N VAL A 20 -1.41 9.48 -3.67
CA VAL A 20 -1.52 8.23 -4.43
C VAL A 20 -1.02 7.05 -3.60
N GLN A 21 0.07 7.25 -2.85
CA GLN A 21 0.65 6.22 -1.98
C GLN A 21 -0.27 5.87 -0.80
N GLN A 22 -0.80 6.86 -0.09
CA GLN A 22 -1.75 6.62 1.00
C GLN A 22 -3.03 5.98 0.47
N GLY A 23 -3.57 6.44 -0.66
CA GLY A 23 -4.71 5.81 -1.31
C GLY A 23 -4.46 4.34 -1.61
N SER A 24 -3.25 3.97 -2.03
CA SER A 24 -2.90 2.56 -2.26
C SER A 24 -2.94 1.69 -0.99
N ARG A 25 -2.81 2.25 0.22
CA ARG A 25 -2.96 1.49 1.48
C ARG A 25 -4.41 1.15 1.79
N TYR A 26 -5.31 2.03 1.39
CA TYR A 26 -6.76 1.83 1.50
C TYR A 26 -7.33 1.15 0.25
N SER A 27 -6.47 0.63 -0.64
CA SER A 27 -6.88 -0.06 -1.86
C SER A 27 -7.89 -1.16 -1.62
N GLU A 28 -7.73 -1.97 -0.56
CA GLU A 28 -8.67 -3.06 -0.27
C GLU A 28 -10.09 -2.56 0.03
N LEU A 29 -10.22 -1.46 0.78
CA LEU A 29 -11.51 -0.80 1.02
C LEU A 29 -12.02 -0.08 -0.23
N ILE A 30 -11.14 0.61 -0.96
CA ILE A 30 -11.50 1.37 -2.18
C ILE A 30 -11.89 0.44 -3.34
N PHE A 31 -11.34 -0.77 -3.39
CA PHE A 31 -11.57 -1.76 -4.45
C PHE A 31 -12.58 -2.84 -4.05
N ASP A 32 -13.21 -2.71 -2.88
CA ASP A 32 -14.36 -3.54 -2.54
C ASP A 32 -15.57 -3.03 -3.33
N THR A 33 -16.02 -3.84 -4.29
CA THR A 33 -17.12 -3.52 -5.21
C THR A 33 -18.47 -3.32 -4.51
N SER A 34 -18.55 -3.61 -3.21
CA SER A 34 -19.75 -3.43 -2.38
C SER A 34 -19.95 -1.99 -1.88
N LEU A 35 -18.94 -1.10 -1.99
CA LEU A 35 -19.04 0.24 -1.41
C LEU A 35 -19.65 1.27 -2.39
N PRO A 36 -20.62 2.09 -1.94
CA PRO A 36 -21.09 3.24 -2.70
C PRO A 36 -19.97 4.22 -3.06
N ASP A 37 -19.96 4.72 -4.30
CA ASP A 37 -18.97 5.68 -4.82
C ASP A 37 -18.78 6.92 -3.92
N ILE A 38 -19.86 7.38 -3.28
CA ILE A 38 -19.80 8.53 -2.36
C ILE A 38 -18.87 8.28 -1.17
N LEU A 39 -18.82 7.05 -0.64
CA LEU A 39 -17.92 6.69 0.45
C LEU A 39 -16.46 6.64 0.00
N ILE A 40 -16.23 6.15 -1.23
CA ILE A 40 -14.91 6.14 -1.85
C ILE A 40 -14.38 7.57 -2.01
N TRP A 41 -15.22 8.51 -2.47
CA TRP A 41 -14.85 9.92 -2.57
C TRP A 41 -14.62 10.57 -1.20
N GLN A 42 -15.47 10.28 -0.21
CA GLN A 42 -15.27 10.77 1.17
C GLN A 42 -13.94 10.29 1.75
N LEU A 43 -13.61 9.00 1.59
CA LEU A 43 -12.34 8.43 2.01
C LEU A 43 -11.17 9.09 1.28
N THR A 44 -11.30 9.29 -0.03
CA THR A 44 -10.30 9.92 -0.88
C THR A 44 -9.99 11.35 -0.41
N PHE A 45 -11.01 12.19 -0.18
CA PHE A 45 -10.81 13.54 0.32
C PHE A 45 -10.30 13.58 1.76
N ALA A 46 -10.64 12.60 2.59
CA ALA A 46 -10.15 12.49 3.96
C ALA A 46 -8.63 12.24 4.03
N LEU A 47 -7.98 11.73 2.98
CA LEU A 47 -6.52 11.57 2.96
C LEU A 47 -5.78 12.90 2.73
N ILE A 48 -6.43 13.94 2.20
CA ILE A 48 -5.75 15.19 1.82
C ILE A 48 -5.16 15.94 3.02
N PRO A 49 -5.89 16.15 4.14
CA PRO A 49 -5.35 16.90 5.28
C PRO A 49 -4.07 16.31 5.87
N SER A 50 -4.00 14.99 6.04
CA SER A 50 -2.82 14.30 6.58
C SER A 50 -1.61 14.46 5.65
N VAL A 51 -1.83 14.33 4.34
CA VAL A 51 -0.82 14.52 3.30
C VAL A 51 -0.30 15.96 3.29
N LEU A 52 -1.18 16.96 3.34
CA LEU A 52 -0.79 18.37 3.32
C LEU A 52 -0.01 18.76 4.59
N ALA A 53 -0.45 18.29 5.76
CA ALA A 53 0.23 18.52 7.03
C ALA A 53 1.67 17.99 6.99
N PHE A 54 1.87 16.79 6.43
CA PHE A 54 3.19 16.16 6.38
C PHE A 54 4.10 16.72 5.28
N THR A 55 3.54 17.10 4.12
CA THR A 55 4.33 17.56 2.96
C THR A 55 4.72 19.03 3.04
N SER A 56 3.95 19.87 3.74
CA SER A 56 4.20 21.31 3.82
C SER A 56 5.57 21.69 4.42
N PRO A 57 6.06 21.11 5.53
CA PRO A 57 7.37 21.48 6.08
C PRO A 57 8.50 21.02 5.15
N ILE A 58 8.39 19.80 4.63
CA ILE A 58 9.38 19.18 3.73
C ILE A 58 9.54 20.02 2.47
N ALA A 59 8.41 20.37 1.84
CA ALA A 59 8.41 21.20 0.65
C ALA A 59 8.99 22.59 0.91
N LEU A 60 8.74 23.15 2.10
CA LEU A 60 9.33 24.44 2.48
C LEU A 60 10.84 24.34 2.65
N LEU A 61 11.36 23.32 3.33
CA LEU A 61 12.80 23.10 3.48
C LEU A 61 13.48 23.02 2.11
N VAL A 62 12.95 22.16 1.24
CA VAL A 62 13.50 21.94 -0.11
C VAL A 62 13.35 23.21 -0.97
N GLY A 63 12.20 23.88 -0.93
CA GLY A 63 11.93 25.11 -1.67
C GLY A 63 12.85 26.26 -1.26
N VAL A 64 13.06 26.44 0.05
CA VAL A 64 14.01 27.42 0.60
C VAL A 64 15.43 27.12 0.15
N ILE A 65 15.85 25.85 0.23
CA ILE A 65 17.20 25.46 -0.16
C ILE A 65 17.43 25.67 -1.66
N ILE A 66 16.50 25.24 -2.52
CA ILE A 66 16.60 25.43 -3.97
C ILE A 66 16.57 26.91 -4.33
N GLY A 67 15.64 27.68 -3.76
CA GLY A 67 15.49 29.10 -4.04
C GLY A 67 16.74 29.90 -3.65
N LEU A 68 17.23 29.71 -2.42
CA LEU A 68 18.43 30.39 -1.94
C LEU A 68 19.70 29.91 -2.64
N SER A 69 19.82 28.60 -2.93
CA SER A 69 20.97 28.05 -3.67
C SER A 69 21.05 28.61 -5.09
N ARG A 70 19.90 28.80 -5.75
CA ARG A 70 19.84 29.47 -7.04
C ARG A 70 20.29 30.94 -6.94
N MET A 71 19.74 31.70 -5.98
CA MET A 71 20.14 33.10 -5.77
C MET A 71 21.64 33.25 -5.46
N GLN A 72 22.24 32.26 -4.78
CA GLN A 72 23.69 32.21 -4.58
C GLN A 72 24.43 31.90 -5.89
N GLY A 73 23.97 30.92 -6.66
CA GLY A 73 24.58 30.53 -7.93
C GLY A 73 24.53 31.63 -8.99
N ASP A 74 23.43 32.37 -9.03
CA ASP A 74 23.22 33.52 -9.93
C ASP A 74 23.86 34.81 -9.37
N SER A 75 24.64 34.70 -8.27
CA SER A 75 25.31 35.81 -7.57
C SER A 75 24.41 36.94 -7.03
N GLU A 76 23.09 36.78 -7.08
CA GLU A 76 22.09 37.72 -6.53
C GLU A 76 22.32 37.93 -5.02
N MET A 77 22.63 36.85 -4.30
CA MET A 77 22.92 36.91 -2.86
C MET A 77 24.16 37.76 -2.54
N THR A 78 25.18 37.66 -3.38
CA THR A 78 26.42 38.43 -3.24
C THR A 78 26.17 39.90 -3.59
N ALA A 79 25.41 40.17 -4.65
CA ALA A 79 25.03 41.52 -5.06
C ALA A 79 24.20 42.24 -3.98
N MET A 80 23.21 41.57 -3.39
CA MET A 80 22.42 42.14 -2.28
C MET A 80 23.29 42.51 -1.08
N ARG A 81 24.24 41.64 -0.71
CA ARG A 81 25.18 41.94 0.39
C ARG A 81 26.10 43.11 0.06
N ALA A 82 26.56 43.22 -1.19
CA ALA A 82 27.35 44.36 -1.66
C ALA A 82 26.55 45.67 -1.64
N ALA A 83 25.23 45.62 -1.88
CA ALA A 83 24.31 46.75 -1.76
C ALA A 83 23.92 47.09 -0.30
N GLY A 84 24.57 46.47 0.70
CA GLY A 84 24.31 46.76 2.12
C GLY A 84 23.13 46.01 2.73
N VAL A 85 22.49 45.08 2.01
CA VAL A 85 21.40 44.26 2.55
C VAL A 85 21.95 43.28 3.58
N GLY A 86 21.56 43.45 4.84
CA GLY A 86 22.02 42.61 5.94
C GLY A 86 21.47 41.18 5.88
N ASN A 87 22.20 40.20 6.42
CA ASN A 87 21.76 38.79 6.45
C ASN A 87 20.37 38.60 7.10
N ARG A 88 19.99 39.44 8.08
CA ARG A 88 18.66 39.40 8.70
C ARG A 88 17.53 39.75 7.72
N GLN A 89 17.75 40.74 6.86
CA GLN A 89 16.77 41.16 5.85
C GLN A 89 16.57 40.09 4.77
N ILE A 90 17.62 39.33 4.45
CA ILE A 90 17.57 38.21 3.50
C ILE A 90 16.78 37.02 4.09
N ILE A 91 16.92 36.75 5.39
CA ILE A 91 16.27 35.64 6.09
C ILE A 91 14.80 35.94 6.43
N LEU A 92 14.45 37.21 6.68
CA LEU A 92 13.10 37.60 7.12
C LEU A 92 11.97 37.14 6.17
N PRO A 93 12.08 37.25 4.83
CA PRO A 93 11.09 36.70 3.89
C PRO A 93 10.93 35.17 3.99
N VAL A 94 11.99 34.46 4.38
CA VAL A 94 11.95 33.00 4.57
C VAL A 94 11.21 32.64 5.84
N VAL A 95 11.49 33.37 6.92
CA VAL A 95 10.84 33.17 8.23
C VAL A 95 9.37 33.53 8.18
N THR A 96 9.00 34.61 7.49
CA THR A 96 7.59 34.99 7.30
C THR A 96 6.82 33.92 6.52
N LEU A 97 7.41 33.36 5.46
CA LEU A 97 6.83 32.21 4.75
C LEU A 97 6.68 30.99 5.66
N GLY A 98 7.69 30.69 6.49
CA GLY A 98 7.62 29.61 7.47
C GLY A 98 6.56 29.83 8.54
N LEU A 99 6.37 31.06 9.01
CA LEU A 99 5.34 31.41 9.98
C LEU A 99 3.94 31.28 9.38
N LEU A 100 3.73 31.77 8.15
CA LEU A 100 2.46 31.61 7.44
C LEU A 100 2.12 30.12 7.24
N LEU A 101 3.10 29.30 6.86
CA LEU A 101 2.90 27.86 6.70
C LEU A 101 2.72 27.14 8.03
N SER A 102 3.32 27.62 9.12
CA SER A 102 3.06 27.10 10.46
C SER A 102 1.63 27.40 10.92
N VAL A 103 1.08 28.58 10.60
CA VAL A 103 -0.34 28.89 10.85
C VAL A 103 -1.26 28.01 10.02
N PHE A 104 -0.92 27.79 8.75
CA PHE A 104 -1.65 26.84 7.89
C PHE A 104 -1.58 25.41 8.44
N ALA A 105 -0.39 24.93 8.81
CA ALA A 105 -0.19 23.60 9.37
C ALA A 105 -0.91 23.44 10.71
N LEU A 106 -0.98 24.49 11.53
CA LEU A 106 -1.80 24.54 12.73
C LEU A 106 -3.27 24.30 12.37
N PHE A 107 -3.84 25.07 11.44
CA PHE A 107 -5.22 24.89 11.00
C PHE A 107 -5.50 23.45 10.51
N VAL A 108 -4.61 22.90 9.68
CA VAL A 108 -4.75 21.53 9.18
C VAL A 108 -4.65 20.49 10.30
N ASN A 109 -3.71 20.61 11.23
CA ASN A 109 -3.55 19.64 12.33
C ASN A 109 -4.63 19.76 13.42
N LEU A 110 -5.21 20.95 13.60
CA LEU A 110 -6.26 21.19 14.61
C LEU A 110 -7.65 20.76 14.13
N VAL A 111 -7.95 21.01 12.86
CA VAL A 111 -9.31 20.81 12.30
C VAL A 111 -9.30 19.75 11.20
N GLY A 112 -8.36 19.84 10.26
CA GLY A 112 -8.32 18.96 9.09
C GLY A 112 -8.02 17.50 9.40
N VAL A 113 -6.96 17.22 10.16
CA VAL A 113 -6.53 15.85 10.50
C VAL A 113 -7.56 15.12 11.38
N PRO A 114 -8.14 15.72 12.43
CA PRO A 114 -9.15 15.05 13.25
C PRO A 114 -10.44 14.79 12.47
N ALA A 115 -10.93 15.78 11.72
CA ALA A 115 -12.11 15.60 10.87
C ALA A 115 -11.90 14.50 9.82
N ALA A 116 -10.71 14.44 9.22
CA ALA A 116 -10.33 13.36 8.32
C ALA A 116 -10.35 11.99 9.02
N ALA A 117 -9.80 11.88 10.23
CA ALA A 117 -9.79 10.62 10.99
C ALA A 117 -11.22 10.14 11.31
N GLN A 118 -12.11 11.07 11.69
CA GLN A 118 -13.54 10.77 11.90
C GLN A 118 -14.22 10.26 10.62
N VAL A 119 -13.98 10.91 9.48
CA VAL A 119 -14.52 10.46 8.18
C VAL A 119 -13.98 9.08 7.81
N VAL A 120 -12.68 8.83 7.96
CA VAL A 120 -12.07 7.52 7.70
C VAL A 120 -12.73 6.44 8.56
N ARG A 121 -12.93 6.68 9.86
CA ARG A 121 -13.60 5.73 10.75
C ARG A 121 -15.05 5.51 10.35
N GLN A 122 -15.81 6.57 10.07
CA GLN A 122 -17.20 6.45 9.64
C GLN A 122 -17.33 5.66 8.34
N VAL A 123 -16.43 5.90 7.37
CA VAL A 123 -16.38 5.12 6.13
C VAL A 123 -16.01 3.67 6.43
N ALA A 124 -15.02 3.41 7.30
CA ALA A 124 -14.65 2.05 7.66
C ALA A 124 -15.80 1.28 8.35
N ILE A 125 -16.54 1.94 9.24
CA ILE A 125 -17.74 1.38 9.90
C ILE A 125 -18.81 1.08 8.85
N LYS A 126 -19.14 2.07 8.00
CA LYS A 126 -20.12 1.87 6.94
C LYS A 126 -19.68 0.76 5.99
N ALA A 127 -18.40 0.69 5.65
CA ALA A 127 -17.84 -0.35 4.80
C ALA A 127 -17.95 -1.73 5.44
N ALA A 128 -17.66 -1.85 6.73
CA ALA A 128 -17.89 -3.09 7.47
C ALA A 128 -19.37 -3.49 7.48
N LEU A 129 -20.29 -2.52 7.60
CA LEU A 129 -21.73 -2.75 7.51
C LEU A 129 -22.18 -3.17 6.11
N TYR A 130 -21.65 -2.57 5.05
CA TYR A 130 -21.91 -3.00 3.66
C TYR A 130 -21.37 -4.40 3.40
N LYS A 131 -20.18 -4.74 3.91
CA LYS A 131 -19.64 -6.10 3.86
C LYS A 131 -20.56 -7.09 4.59
N LEU A 132 -21.20 -6.68 5.68
CA LEU A 132 -22.20 -7.50 6.39
C LEU A 132 -23.52 -7.66 5.62
N GLU A 133 -23.89 -6.68 4.77
CA GLU A 133 -25.06 -6.76 3.88
C GLU A 133 -24.83 -7.63 2.64
N SER A 134 -23.57 -8.00 2.34
CA SER A 134 -23.22 -9.04 1.36
C SER A 134 -22.04 -9.86 1.89
N PRO A 135 -22.24 -10.68 2.94
CA PRO A 135 -21.16 -11.29 3.71
C PRO A 135 -20.48 -12.47 3.01
N VAL A 136 -20.83 -12.73 1.75
CA VAL A 136 -20.39 -13.89 1.00
C VAL A 136 -19.75 -13.45 -0.30
N ASP A 137 -18.42 -13.43 -0.31
CA ASP A 137 -17.64 -13.22 -1.53
C ASP A 137 -17.61 -14.50 -2.37
N PRO A 138 -18.01 -14.47 -3.65
CA PRO A 138 -17.92 -15.63 -4.54
C PRO A 138 -16.48 -16.11 -4.74
N GLY A 139 -16.28 -17.43 -4.64
CA GLY A 139 -14.99 -18.09 -4.77
C GLY A 139 -14.13 -18.07 -3.50
N ILE A 140 -14.67 -17.61 -2.36
CA ILE A 140 -13.99 -17.57 -1.06
C ILE A 140 -14.83 -18.34 -0.02
N PHE A 141 -14.16 -19.05 0.88
CA PHE A 141 -14.81 -19.64 2.05
C PHE A 141 -15.02 -18.54 3.09
N ASN A 142 -16.28 -18.20 3.34
CA ASN A 142 -16.67 -17.21 4.32
C ASN A 142 -16.96 -17.94 5.64
N THR A 143 -16.00 -17.85 6.57
CA THR A 143 -16.10 -18.41 7.93
C THR A 143 -16.31 -17.31 8.98
N GLU A 144 -16.54 -16.07 8.55
CA GLU A 144 -16.73 -14.90 9.42
C GLU A 144 -18.09 -14.92 10.14
N ILE A 145 -19.04 -15.74 9.65
CA ILE A 145 -20.37 -15.91 10.24
C ILE A 145 -20.32 -17.07 11.25
N GLN A 146 -20.72 -16.80 12.50
CA GLN A 146 -20.70 -17.81 13.57
C GLN A 146 -21.47 -19.07 13.15
N ASP A 147 -20.83 -20.22 13.37
CA ASP A 147 -21.35 -21.56 13.11
C ASP A 147 -21.73 -21.86 11.65
N LEU A 148 -21.36 -21.01 10.69
CA LEU A 148 -21.61 -21.21 9.26
C LEU A 148 -20.32 -21.04 8.45
N THR A 149 -19.92 -22.08 7.71
CA THR A 149 -18.93 -21.96 6.64
C THR A 149 -19.68 -21.90 5.31
N ILE A 150 -19.68 -20.73 4.68
CA ILE A 150 -20.39 -20.50 3.41
C ILE A 150 -19.39 -20.41 2.26
N PHE A 151 -19.60 -21.19 1.22
CA PHE A 151 -18.85 -21.12 -0.02
C PHE A 151 -19.83 -21.02 -1.19
N VAL A 152 -19.70 -19.96 -1.95
CA VAL A 152 -20.47 -19.72 -3.17
C VAL A 152 -19.51 -19.76 -4.33
N ARG A 153 -19.73 -20.63 -5.32
CA ARG A 153 -18.82 -20.70 -6.47
C ARG A 153 -18.95 -19.47 -7.36
N ASP A 154 -20.19 -19.06 -7.61
CA ASP A 154 -20.50 -17.99 -8.56
C ASP A 154 -21.70 -17.17 -8.07
N GLY A 155 -21.75 -15.90 -8.42
CA GLY A 155 -22.78 -15.00 -7.95
C GLY A 155 -22.47 -13.55 -8.27
N ASP A 156 -23.53 -12.76 -8.40
CA ASP A 156 -23.43 -11.32 -8.55
C ASP A 156 -23.45 -10.68 -7.16
N ILE A 157 -22.32 -10.04 -6.81
CA ILE A 157 -22.09 -9.34 -5.55
C ILE A 157 -23.06 -8.15 -5.41
N GLN A 158 -23.43 -7.50 -6.52
CA GLN A 158 -24.34 -6.34 -6.49
C GLN A 158 -25.79 -6.74 -6.37
N SER A 159 -26.21 -7.85 -7.01
CA SER A 159 -27.58 -8.33 -6.91
C SER A 159 -27.82 -9.24 -5.70
N GLY A 160 -26.77 -9.63 -4.97
CA GLY A 160 -26.84 -10.57 -3.86
C GLY A 160 -27.35 -11.96 -4.25
N LYS A 161 -27.22 -12.34 -5.53
CA LYS A 161 -27.68 -13.64 -6.05
C LYS A 161 -26.49 -14.57 -6.20
N TRP A 162 -26.63 -15.78 -5.68
CA TRP A 162 -25.60 -16.80 -5.59
C TRP A 162 -26.02 -18.05 -6.34
N LYS A 163 -25.02 -18.77 -6.85
CA LYS A 163 -25.15 -20.03 -7.57
C LYS A 163 -24.15 -21.04 -7.01
N ARG A 164 -24.59 -22.30 -6.92
CA ARG A 164 -23.79 -23.44 -6.44
C ARG A 164 -23.21 -23.15 -5.06
N ILE A 165 -24.12 -23.17 -4.09
CA ILE A 165 -23.92 -22.74 -2.72
C ILE A 165 -23.63 -23.98 -1.88
N PHE A 166 -22.59 -23.89 -1.06
CA PHE A 166 -22.22 -24.86 -0.04
C PHE A 166 -22.24 -24.15 1.31
N ILE A 167 -22.98 -24.69 2.28
CA ILE A 167 -23.02 -24.18 3.64
C ILE A 167 -22.80 -25.36 4.58
N LEU A 168 -21.74 -25.29 5.39
CA LEU A 168 -21.59 -26.17 6.54
C LEU A 168 -22.03 -25.42 7.80
N GLN A 169 -23.09 -25.91 8.42
CA GLN A 169 -23.57 -25.45 9.72
C GLN A 169 -22.97 -26.31 10.83
N GLY A 170 -22.22 -25.68 11.73
CA GLY A 170 -21.62 -26.29 12.91
C GLY A 170 -22.64 -26.59 14.02
N LYS A 171 -22.15 -26.99 15.20
CA LYS A 171 -22.99 -27.23 16.38
C LYS A 171 -23.52 -25.90 16.91
N GLY A 172 -24.78 -25.59 16.61
CA GLY A 172 -25.51 -24.46 17.18
C GLY A 172 -26.57 -24.91 18.19
N GLU A 173 -26.90 -24.04 19.15
CA GLU A 173 -28.17 -24.09 19.89
C GLU A 173 -29.27 -23.55 18.97
N GLY A 174 -30.39 -24.27 18.83
CA GLY A 174 -31.55 -23.75 18.11
C GLY A 174 -32.84 -23.92 18.91
N PRO A 175 -33.99 -23.53 18.33
CA PRO A 175 -35.25 -23.52 19.04
C PRO A 175 -35.61 -24.92 19.54
N LYS A 176 -36.03 -25.03 20.81
CA LYS A 176 -36.55 -26.26 21.41
C LYS A 176 -37.94 -26.57 20.84
N GLU A 177 -38.00 -27.00 19.58
CA GLU A 177 -39.20 -27.61 19.02
C GLU A 177 -39.08 -29.14 19.04
N PRO A 178 -40.19 -29.88 19.27
CA PRO A 178 -40.13 -31.30 19.58
C PRO A 178 -39.75 -32.21 18.40
N ASP A 179 -39.86 -31.71 17.15
CA ASP A 179 -39.69 -32.50 15.93
C ASP A 179 -38.35 -32.26 15.20
N SER A 180 -37.45 -31.44 15.74
CA SER A 180 -36.30 -30.90 14.97
C SER A 180 -35.03 -31.77 14.92
N GLY A 181 -35.08 -33.03 15.36
CA GLY A 181 -33.89 -33.92 15.35
C GLY A 181 -32.76 -33.44 16.28
N VAL A 182 -33.13 -32.84 17.41
CA VAL A 182 -32.21 -32.28 18.42
C VAL A 182 -31.74 -33.40 19.37
N ASN A 183 -30.44 -33.50 19.61
CA ASN A 183 -29.88 -34.44 20.59
C ASN A 183 -30.32 -34.05 22.02
N SER A 184 -30.29 -35.00 22.96
CA SER A 184 -30.67 -34.79 24.38
C SER A 184 -29.88 -33.69 25.13
N THR A 185 -28.86 -33.11 24.50
CA THR A 185 -28.07 -31.94 24.97
C THR A 185 -28.51 -30.61 24.36
N GLY A 186 -29.55 -30.55 23.53
CA GLY A 186 -30.03 -29.31 22.90
C GLY A 186 -29.21 -28.83 21.69
N GLN A 187 -28.30 -29.65 21.18
CA GLN A 187 -27.41 -29.32 20.07
C GLN A 187 -27.84 -30.04 18.78
N PHE A 188 -27.83 -29.29 17.67
CA PHE A 188 -28.00 -29.87 16.33
C PHE A 188 -26.74 -30.62 15.92
N ALA A 189 -26.91 -31.79 15.29
CA ALA A 189 -25.86 -32.43 14.54
C ALA A 189 -25.41 -31.52 13.37
N PRO A 190 -24.12 -31.48 13.00
CA PRO A 190 -23.65 -30.61 11.91
C PRO A 190 -24.45 -30.87 10.63
N ARG A 191 -24.98 -29.80 10.03
CA ARG A 191 -25.81 -29.87 8.82
C ARG A 191 -25.01 -29.35 7.64
N LEU A 192 -25.00 -30.12 6.58
CA LEU A 192 -24.42 -29.72 5.31
C LEU A 192 -25.54 -29.38 4.35
N ILE A 193 -25.54 -28.15 3.84
CA ILE A 193 -26.59 -27.61 2.99
C ILE A 193 -25.97 -27.26 1.64
N THR A 194 -26.57 -27.74 0.56
CA THR A 194 -26.17 -27.41 -0.81
C THR A 194 -27.36 -26.88 -1.60
N ALA A 195 -27.15 -25.88 -2.46
CA ALA A 195 -28.23 -25.32 -3.26
C ALA A 195 -27.73 -24.85 -4.63
N GLY A 196 -28.60 -24.97 -5.65
CA GLY A 196 -28.31 -24.52 -7.01
C GLY A 196 -28.28 -23.00 -7.11
N GLU A 197 -29.25 -22.33 -6.50
CA GLU A 197 -29.39 -20.88 -6.47
C GLU A 197 -29.78 -20.39 -5.08
N GLY A 198 -29.49 -19.12 -4.80
CA GLY A 198 -29.90 -18.49 -3.55
C GLY A 198 -29.64 -16.99 -3.58
N TYR A 199 -30.17 -16.29 -2.59
CA TYR A 199 -29.96 -14.87 -2.43
C TYR A 199 -30.05 -14.47 -0.96
N LEU A 200 -29.45 -13.33 -0.63
CA LEU A 200 -29.60 -12.74 0.70
C LEU A 200 -30.82 -11.81 0.73
N ALA A 201 -31.74 -12.07 1.63
CA ALA A 201 -32.87 -11.21 1.93
C ALA A 201 -32.64 -10.51 3.27
N THR A 202 -32.30 -9.23 3.23
CA THR A 202 -32.15 -8.41 4.44
C THR A 202 -33.46 -7.70 4.76
N LYS A 203 -33.99 -7.90 5.97
CA LYS A 203 -35.19 -7.20 6.45
C LYS A 203 -34.95 -6.66 7.86
N GLY A 204 -34.54 -5.38 7.93
CA GLY A 204 -34.22 -4.74 9.21
C GLY A 204 -32.89 -5.24 9.78
N GLU A 205 -32.91 -5.78 10.99
CA GLU A 205 -31.72 -6.32 11.68
C GLU A 205 -31.44 -7.79 11.33
N ASP A 206 -32.44 -8.51 10.83
CA ASP A 206 -32.33 -9.90 10.43
C ASP A 206 -31.96 -10.03 8.95
N SER A 207 -30.95 -10.85 8.66
CA SER A 207 -30.63 -11.26 7.29
C SER A 207 -30.97 -12.73 7.13
N GLU A 208 -31.80 -13.05 6.15
CA GLU A 208 -32.15 -14.43 5.81
C GLU A 208 -31.41 -14.81 4.53
N ILE A 209 -30.66 -15.92 4.56
CA ILE A 209 -30.27 -16.58 3.32
C ILE A 209 -31.48 -17.34 2.82
N VAL A 210 -31.91 -17.04 1.60
CA VAL A 210 -32.93 -17.79 0.90
C VAL A 210 -32.24 -18.68 -0.13
N LEU A 211 -32.34 -19.99 0.02
CA LEU A 211 -31.82 -20.98 -0.91
C LEU A 211 -32.99 -21.62 -1.66
N GLU A 212 -32.84 -21.79 -2.98
CA GLU A 212 -33.81 -22.47 -3.82
C GLU A 212 -33.28 -23.85 -4.21
N ASN A 213 -34.17 -24.86 -4.15
CA ASN A 213 -33.86 -26.27 -4.37
C ASN A 213 -32.68 -26.75 -3.51
N ALA A 214 -32.77 -26.53 -2.21
CA ALA A 214 -31.73 -26.86 -1.25
C ALA A 214 -31.79 -28.33 -0.83
N GLN A 215 -30.63 -28.96 -0.71
CA GLN A 215 -30.47 -30.29 -0.12
C GLN A 215 -29.75 -30.14 1.22
N ILE A 216 -30.38 -30.61 2.29
CA ILE A 216 -29.84 -30.66 3.65
C ILE A 216 -29.41 -32.10 3.95
N VAL A 217 -28.19 -32.25 4.44
CA VAL A 217 -27.60 -33.53 4.87
C VAL A 217 -27.20 -33.38 6.34
N SER A 218 -27.91 -34.07 7.24
CA SER A 218 -27.59 -34.06 8.68
C SER A 218 -26.56 -35.15 9.00
N LEU A 219 -25.41 -34.78 9.55
CA LEU A 219 -24.30 -35.69 9.87
C LEU A 219 -24.31 -36.04 11.38
N ASP A 220 -24.75 -37.24 11.77
CA ASP A 220 -24.61 -37.70 13.17
C ASP A 220 -23.15 -38.11 13.45
N GLU A 221 -22.44 -37.31 14.26
CA GLU A 221 -21.02 -37.53 14.61
C GLU A 221 -20.79 -38.80 15.43
N SER A 222 -21.79 -39.30 16.16
CA SER A 222 -21.61 -40.45 17.07
C SER A 222 -21.87 -41.79 16.40
N ARG A 223 -22.69 -41.81 15.34
CA ARG A 223 -22.97 -42.97 14.49
C ARG A 223 -23.20 -42.49 13.05
N LEU A 224 -22.14 -42.49 12.24
CA LEU A 224 -22.16 -42.21 10.79
C LEU A 224 -22.96 -43.27 9.96
N GLU A 225 -23.90 -43.98 10.57
CA GLU A 225 -24.81 -44.94 9.94
C GLU A 225 -26.22 -44.37 9.72
N LYS A 226 -26.53 -43.19 10.31
CA LYS A 226 -27.81 -42.51 10.15
C LYS A 226 -27.59 -41.10 9.60
N PHE A 227 -27.87 -40.93 8.32
CA PHE A 227 -27.95 -39.62 7.68
C PHE A 227 -29.39 -39.40 7.21
N ALA A 228 -29.94 -38.22 7.46
CA ALA A 228 -31.17 -37.76 6.83
C ALA A 228 -30.81 -36.80 5.71
N ILE A 229 -31.37 -37.05 4.53
CA ILE A 229 -31.29 -36.16 3.38
C ILE A 229 -32.69 -35.58 3.20
N GLU A 230 -32.79 -34.26 3.31
CA GLU A 230 -34.02 -33.53 3.07
C GLU A 230 -33.80 -32.64 1.84
N THR A 231 -34.73 -32.70 0.90
CA THR A 231 -34.76 -31.78 -0.24
C THR A 231 -35.89 -30.80 0.00
N VAL A 232 -35.57 -29.50 -0.09
CA VAL A 232 -36.46 -28.41 0.25
C VAL A 232 -36.44 -27.41 -0.90
N ASP A 233 -37.61 -27.15 -1.50
CA ASP A 233 -37.74 -26.22 -2.62
C ASP A 233 -37.28 -24.80 -2.26
N ARG A 234 -37.55 -24.35 -1.03
CA ARG A 234 -37.10 -23.06 -0.53
C ARG A 234 -36.73 -23.14 0.94
N LEU A 235 -35.43 -23.01 1.23
CA LEU A 235 -34.90 -22.99 2.59
C LEU A 235 -34.55 -21.55 2.99
N ARG A 236 -34.96 -21.14 4.19
CA ARG A 236 -34.58 -19.85 4.77
C ARG A 236 -33.72 -20.08 6.00
N ILE A 237 -32.52 -19.53 6.00
CA ILE A 237 -31.59 -19.61 7.12
C ILE A 237 -31.45 -18.20 7.67
N GLN A 238 -31.93 -17.98 8.90
CA GLN A 238 -31.71 -16.71 9.58
C GLN A 238 -30.24 -16.64 10.00
N ILE A 239 -29.52 -15.66 9.46
CA ILE A 239 -28.21 -15.29 9.98
C ILE A 239 -28.44 -14.16 10.97
N MET A 240 -28.11 -14.41 12.23
CA MET A 240 -27.87 -13.34 13.19
C MET A 240 -26.58 -12.63 12.78
N THR A 241 -26.69 -11.72 11.81
CA THR A 241 -25.60 -10.78 11.57
C THR A 241 -25.45 -10.04 12.88
N LYS A 242 -24.24 -10.01 13.46
CA LYS A 242 -23.96 -9.20 14.66
C LYS A 242 -24.06 -7.70 14.35
N ARG A 243 -24.89 -7.28 13.40
CA ARG A 243 -25.09 -5.92 12.94
C ARG A 243 -25.53 -5.01 14.09
N GLY A 244 -26.57 -5.39 14.82
CA GLY A 244 -27.02 -4.65 16.01
C GLY A 244 -25.91 -4.56 17.07
N GLU A 245 -25.27 -5.69 17.39
CA GLU A 245 -24.16 -5.74 18.34
C GLU A 245 -22.92 -4.96 17.87
N LEU A 246 -22.62 -4.95 16.57
CA LEU A 246 -21.49 -4.23 15.97
C LEU A 246 -21.80 -2.74 15.93
N ILE A 247 -23.01 -2.33 15.56
CA ILE A 247 -23.45 -0.93 15.62
C ILE A 247 -23.43 -0.46 17.08
N GLU A 248 -23.88 -1.27 18.03
CA GLU A 248 -23.85 -0.97 19.46
C GLU A 248 -22.41 -0.91 19.99
N ARG A 249 -21.54 -1.87 19.63
CA ARG A 249 -20.10 -1.84 19.96
C ARG A 249 -19.39 -0.66 19.32
N LEU A 250 -19.74 -0.28 18.09
CA LEU A 250 -19.09 0.82 17.36
C LEU A 250 -19.58 2.18 17.84
N SER A 251 -20.86 2.31 18.19
CA SER A 251 -21.43 3.51 18.81
C SER A 251 -21.01 3.68 20.27
N LYS A 252 -20.78 2.58 21.00
CA LYS A 252 -20.20 2.59 22.36
C LYS A 252 -18.67 2.61 22.37
N SER A 253 -18.01 2.22 21.27
CA SER A 253 -16.54 2.25 21.20
C SER A 253 -16.10 3.70 21.27
N ARG A 254 -15.31 4.01 22.30
CA ARG A 254 -14.80 5.36 22.53
C ARG A 254 -14.16 5.89 21.25
N GLU A 255 -14.37 7.18 20.97
CA GLU A 255 -13.59 7.87 19.94
C GLU A 255 -12.12 7.56 20.17
N THR A 256 -11.40 7.18 19.12
CA THR A 256 -9.97 6.99 19.28
C THR A 256 -9.34 8.37 19.53
N PRO A 257 -8.26 8.47 20.31
CA PRO A 257 -7.56 9.75 20.51
C PRO A 257 -7.16 10.47 19.22
N GLU A 258 -7.15 9.78 18.07
CA GLU A 258 -6.84 10.33 16.75
C GLU A 258 -7.98 11.14 16.15
N GLU A 259 -9.23 10.85 16.53
CA GLU A 259 -10.44 11.54 16.07
C GLU A 259 -10.70 12.84 16.83
N MET A 260 -10.21 12.90 18.06
CA MET A 260 -10.42 14.02 18.97
C MET A 260 -9.65 15.25 18.50
N GLY A 261 -10.25 16.44 18.65
CA GLY A 261 -9.57 17.72 18.50
C GLY A 261 -8.55 17.96 19.62
N LEU A 262 -7.70 19.00 19.52
CA LEU A 262 -6.70 19.29 20.57
C LEU A 262 -7.33 19.59 21.95
N ARG A 263 -8.50 20.23 21.98
CA ARG A 263 -9.19 20.55 23.24
C ARG A 263 -9.74 19.30 23.92
N GLU A 264 -10.37 18.43 23.12
CA GLU A 264 -10.90 17.14 23.55
C GLU A 264 -9.78 16.20 24.01
N LEU A 265 -8.65 16.14 23.28
CA LEU A 265 -7.44 15.40 23.68
C LEU A 265 -6.90 15.85 25.04
N GLY A 266 -6.87 17.17 25.28
CA GLY A 266 -6.43 17.71 26.56
C GLY A 266 -7.36 17.32 27.71
N ALA A 267 -8.67 17.36 27.48
CA ALA A 267 -9.67 16.91 28.46
C ALA A 267 -9.57 15.39 28.70
N TYR A 268 -9.45 14.60 27.62
CA TYR A 268 -9.30 13.15 27.67
C TYR A 268 -8.05 12.73 28.48
N ALA A 269 -6.91 13.38 28.22
CA ALA A 269 -5.69 13.15 28.97
C ALA A 269 -5.80 13.53 30.47
N GLY A 270 -6.79 14.34 30.85
CA GLY A 270 -7.11 14.64 32.25
C GLY A 270 -8.01 13.59 32.90
N THR A 271 -8.77 12.82 32.12
CA THR A 271 -9.70 11.79 32.62
C THR A 271 -9.11 10.39 32.73
N VAL A 272 -8.01 10.13 32.02
CA VAL A 272 -7.40 8.80 31.94
C VAL A 272 -6.04 8.80 32.63
N GLU A 273 -5.64 7.67 33.21
CA GLU A 273 -4.34 7.50 33.89
C GLU A 273 -3.47 6.44 33.19
N GLY A 274 -2.16 6.46 33.46
CA GLY A 274 -1.21 5.46 32.95
C GLY A 274 -0.78 5.67 31.49
N THR A 275 -0.74 4.58 30.73
CA THR A 275 -0.21 4.55 29.35
C THR A 275 -1.08 5.33 28.37
N GLU A 276 -2.40 5.20 28.47
CA GLU A 276 -3.36 5.93 27.62
C GLU A 276 -3.26 7.45 27.77
N ARG A 277 -3.03 7.94 29.00
CA ARG A 277 -2.74 9.36 29.25
C ARG A 277 -1.48 9.82 28.52
N THR A 278 -0.44 9.01 28.60
CA THR A 278 0.85 9.29 27.96
C THR A 278 0.67 9.35 26.44
N GLU A 279 -0.09 8.43 25.85
CA GLU A 279 -0.38 8.44 24.42
C GLU A 279 -1.20 9.66 23.98
N ALA A 280 -2.24 10.02 24.74
CA ALA A 280 -3.05 11.21 24.46
C ALA A 280 -2.21 12.49 24.50
N LEU A 281 -1.33 12.62 25.50
CA LEU A 281 -0.40 13.76 25.60
C LEU A 281 0.62 13.77 24.45
N LEU A 282 1.16 12.61 24.06
CA LEU A 282 2.09 12.50 22.92
C LEU A 282 1.42 12.90 21.60
N LEU A 283 0.17 12.48 21.37
CA LEU A 283 -0.59 12.86 20.18
C LEU A 283 -0.89 14.37 20.15
N TRP A 284 -1.29 14.93 21.29
CA TRP A 284 -1.51 16.37 21.44
C TRP A 284 -0.24 17.15 21.07
N GLN A 285 0.89 16.72 21.63
CA GLN A 285 2.20 17.32 21.40
C GLN A 285 2.66 17.19 19.96
N ARG A 286 2.53 16.00 19.36
CA ARG A 286 2.91 15.73 17.97
C ARG A 286 2.21 16.70 17.01
N ARG A 287 0.92 16.99 17.20
CA ARG A 287 0.17 17.94 16.37
C ARG A 287 0.71 19.36 16.48
N ILE A 288 1.07 19.81 17.69
CA ILE A 288 1.70 21.12 17.90
C ILE A 288 3.09 21.17 17.26
N VAL A 289 3.92 20.14 17.49
CA VAL A 289 5.28 20.07 16.93
C VAL A 289 5.24 20.09 15.41
N LEU A 290 4.38 19.28 14.78
CA LEU A 290 4.18 19.26 13.32
C LEU A 290 3.71 20.61 12.77
N SER A 291 2.98 21.40 13.57
CA SER A 291 2.55 22.75 13.19
C SER A 291 3.69 23.78 13.26
N ILE A 292 4.67 23.57 14.14
CA ILE A 292 5.85 24.44 14.28
C ILE A 292 6.98 24.02 13.31
N THR A 293 7.00 22.78 12.83
CA THR A 293 8.02 22.25 11.92
C THR A 293 8.28 23.14 10.69
N PRO A 294 7.28 23.71 9.98
CA PRO A 294 7.53 24.62 8.86
C PRO A 294 8.44 25.80 9.23
N LEU A 295 8.19 26.44 10.37
CA LEU A 295 9.03 27.54 10.86
C LEU A 295 10.48 27.07 11.11
N ILE A 296 10.66 25.93 11.79
CA ILE A 296 11.98 25.34 12.05
C ILE A 296 12.69 25.04 10.73
N PHE A 297 12.01 24.44 9.76
CA PHE A 297 12.57 24.04 8.48
C PHE A 297 12.90 25.24 7.58
N SER A 298 12.13 26.32 7.67
CA SER A 298 12.44 27.57 6.98
C SER A 298 13.77 28.18 7.48
N LEU A 299 13.96 28.20 8.80
CA LEU A 299 15.17 28.69 9.45
C LEU A 299 16.36 27.77 9.20
N LEU A 300 16.15 26.46 9.28
CA LEU A 300 17.17 25.44 9.03
C LEU A 300 17.65 25.52 7.57
N GLY A 301 16.74 25.58 6.61
CA GLY A 301 17.08 25.75 5.19
C GLY A 301 17.90 27.02 4.93
N ALA A 302 17.51 28.15 5.53
CA ALA A 302 18.24 29.41 5.43
C ALA A 302 19.64 29.33 6.09
N ALA A 303 19.76 28.67 7.24
CA ALA A 303 21.02 28.48 7.96
C ALA A 303 22.00 27.60 7.16
N LEU A 304 21.52 26.47 6.65
CA LEU A 304 22.31 25.53 5.84
C LEU A 304 22.86 26.22 4.59
N VAL A 305 22.01 26.87 3.79
CA VAL A 305 22.46 27.53 2.56
C VAL A 305 23.43 28.69 2.84
N SER A 306 23.24 29.42 3.94
CA SER A 306 24.14 30.51 4.31
C SER A 306 25.57 30.05 4.66
N LYS A 307 25.75 28.79 5.07
CA LYS A 307 27.06 28.24 5.46
C LYS A 307 27.73 27.42 4.37
N PHE A 308 26.96 26.70 3.58
CA PHE A 308 27.49 25.80 2.57
C PHE A 308 27.59 26.49 1.20
N ASN A 309 28.48 27.48 1.10
CA ASN A 309 28.68 28.35 -0.07
C ASN A 309 29.20 27.65 -1.36
N ARG A 310 29.54 26.35 -1.34
CA ARG A 310 30.27 25.70 -2.44
C ARG A 310 29.81 24.28 -2.81
N GLY A 311 28.65 23.85 -2.31
CA GLY A 311 28.04 22.61 -2.79
C GLY A 311 27.35 22.86 -4.13
N GLY A 312 27.64 22.06 -5.16
CA GLY A 312 26.89 22.13 -6.42
C GLY A 312 25.37 21.97 -6.21
N ARG A 313 24.54 22.31 -7.21
CA ARG A 313 23.06 22.38 -7.08
C ARG A 313 22.38 21.15 -6.42
N GLY A 314 22.97 19.95 -6.51
CA GLY A 314 22.46 18.73 -5.84
C GLY A 314 22.80 18.61 -4.35
N PHE A 315 23.79 19.33 -3.85
CA PHE A 315 24.24 19.27 -2.45
C PHE A 315 23.18 19.78 -1.47
N GLY A 316 22.42 20.81 -1.87
CA GLY A 316 21.32 21.33 -1.06
C GLY A 316 20.24 20.28 -0.80
N ILE A 317 19.91 19.44 -1.79
CA ILE A 317 18.89 18.39 -1.66
C ILE A 317 19.33 17.33 -0.65
N VAL A 318 20.60 16.91 -0.69
CA VAL A 318 21.15 15.94 0.27
C VAL A 318 21.14 16.49 1.70
N LEU A 319 21.46 17.78 1.87
CA LEU A 319 21.37 18.43 3.18
C LEU A 319 19.92 18.55 3.68
N ALA A 320 18.98 18.89 2.80
CA ALA A 320 17.56 18.93 3.11
C ALA A 320 17.08 17.57 3.63
N LEU A 321 17.41 16.53 2.87
CA LEU A 321 17.10 15.13 3.16
C LEU A 321 17.69 14.68 4.49
N GLY A 322 19.00 14.88 4.71
CA GLY A 322 19.66 14.49 5.95
C GLY A 322 19.08 15.21 7.16
N SER A 323 18.80 16.51 7.02
CA SER A 323 18.22 17.31 8.10
C SER A 323 16.80 16.87 8.45
N LEU A 324 16.00 16.53 7.44
CA LEU A 324 14.66 15.97 7.61
C LEU A 324 14.69 14.67 8.40
N VAL A 325 15.57 13.74 8.01
CA VAL A 325 15.70 12.44 8.70
C VAL A 325 16.10 12.64 10.14
N ILE A 326 17.12 13.45 10.39
CA ILE A 326 17.60 13.71 11.74
C ILE A 326 16.47 14.27 12.59
N TYR A 327 15.76 15.31 12.11
CA TYR A 327 14.66 15.92 12.86
C TYR A 327 13.58 14.90 13.25
N TYR A 328 13.15 14.08 12.29
CA TYR A 328 12.09 13.10 12.52
C TYR A 328 12.54 11.91 13.37
N LEU A 329 13.77 11.43 13.19
CA LEU A 329 14.36 10.42 14.08
C LEU A 329 14.48 10.95 15.51
N MET A 330 14.88 12.20 15.71
CA MET A 330 14.91 12.81 17.04
C MET A 330 13.53 12.87 17.67
N THR A 331 12.48 13.13 16.88
CA THR A 331 11.09 13.13 17.34
C THR A 331 10.63 11.72 17.74
N LEU A 332 10.92 10.71 16.91
CA LEU A 332 10.58 9.31 17.24
C LEU A 332 11.32 8.85 18.50
N LEU A 333 12.61 9.17 18.62
CA LEU A 333 13.42 8.82 19.79
C LEU A 333 12.90 9.50 21.07
N SER A 334 12.54 10.79 21.00
CA SER A 334 11.97 11.47 22.17
C SER A 334 10.61 10.88 22.55
N GLU A 335 9.75 10.54 21.58
CA GLU A 335 8.49 9.86 21.84
C GLU A 335 8.73 8.49 22.50
N GLN A 336 9.73 7.71 22.07
CA GLN A 336 10.07 6.43 22.71
C GLN A 336 10.48 6.62 24.17
N LEU A 337 11.33 7.60 24.43
CA LEU A 337 11.82 7.89 25.77
C LEU A 337 10.65 8.28 26.71
N ALA A 338 9.63 8.98 26.20
CA ALA A 338 8.44 9.28 26.97
C ALA A 338 7.58 8.03 27.23
N ARG A 339 7.42 7.14 26.26
CA ARG A 339 6.66 5.89 26.44
C ARG A 339 7.31 4.95 27.46
N THR A 340 8.64 4.88 27.47
CA THR A 340 9.42 4.11 28.45
C THR A 340 9.45 4.76 29.85
N GLY A 341 8.85 5.95 30.01
CA GLY A 341 8.81 6.67 31.28
C GLY A 341 10.13 7.35 31.67
N THR A 342 11.17 7.31 30.81
CA THR A 342 12.48 7.92 31.11
C THR A 342 12.42 9.44 31.10
N ILE A 343 11.59 10.02 30.24
CA ILE A 343 11.31 11.47 30.20
C ILE A 343 9.81 11.71 30.26
N SER A 344 9.39 12.88 30.75
CA SER A 344 7.98 13.25 30.71
C SER A 344 7.52 13.51 29.27
N ALA A 345 6.23 13.31 29.00
CA ALA A 345 5.66 13.65 27.69
C ALA A 345 5.98 15.10 27.30
N ALA A 346 5.84 16.06 28.23
CA ALA A 346 6.14 17.47 27.97
C ALA A 346 7.59 17.71 27.50
N VAL A 347 8.57 17.02 28.10
CA VAL A 347 9.99 17.12 27.70
C VAL A 347 10.20 16.48 26.32
N SER A 348 9.54 15.35 26.06
CA SER A 348 9.60 14.65 24.77
C SER A 348 9.17 15.53 23.59
N ALA A 349 8.13 16.34 23.78
CA ALA A 349 7.65 17.27 22.75
C ALA A 349 8.64 18.39 22.42
N VAL A 350 9.27 18.94 23.46
CA VAL A 350 10.07 20.15 23.34
C VAL A 350 11.51 19.81 22.94
N ALA A 351 12.01 18.62 23.25
CA ALA A 351 13.39 18.22 22.99
C ALA A 351 13.80 18.33 21.49
N PRO A 352 13.07 17.77 20.50
CA PRO A 352 13.45 17.90 19.09
C PRO A 352 13.46 19.36 18.62
N VAL A 353 12.55 20.19 19.13
CA VAL A 353 12.44 21.61 18.79
C VAL A 353 13.62 22.39 19.36
N ILE A 354 13.92 22.24 20.66
CA ILE A 354 15.04 22.93 21.31
C ILE A 354 16.37 22.54 20.65
N ILE A 355 16.57 21.24 20.40
CA ILE A 355 17.82 20.77 19.77
C ILE A 355 17.96 21.34 18.36
N SER A 356 16.87 21.37 17.59
CA SER A 356 16.87 21.97 16.25
C SER A 356 17.15 23.47 16.29
N VAL A 357 16.50 24.21 17.18
CA VAL A 357 16.71 25.66 17.34
C VAL A 357 18.13 25.95 17.82
N GLY A 358 18.67 25.17 18.76
CA GLY A 358 20.04 25.26 19.23
C GLY A 358 21.05 25.00 18.10
N PHE A 359 20.81 23.98 17.27
CA PHE A 359 21.62 23.69 16.10
C PHE A 359 21.56 24.81 15.06
N ILE A 360 20.38 25.36 14.79
CA ILE A 360 20.20 26.51 13.89
C ILE A 360 20.95 27.74 14.41
N PHE A 361 20.86 28.02 15.71
CA PHE A 361 21.56 29.12 16.34
C PHE A 361 23.09 28.95 16.26
N TRP A 362 23.58 27.75 16.58
CA TRP A 362 24.98 27.38 16.43
C TRP A 362 25.45 27.54 14.99
N LEU A 363 24.66 27.09 14.01
CA LEU A 363 24.92 27.30 12.60
C LEU A 363 25.07 28.78 12.30
N PHE A 364 24.09 29.65 12.63
CA PHE A 364 24.23 31.08 12.34
C PHE A 364 25.46 31.73 12.99
N ARG A 365 25.80 31.36 14.23
CA ARG A 365 26.93 31.90 15.00
C ARG A 365 28.30 31.43 14.50
N SER A 366 28.40 30.21 13.99
CA SER A 366 29.66 29.60 13.54
C SER A 366 30.33 30.39 12.40
N ARG A 367 31.63 30.71 12.50
CA ARG A 367 32.34 31.51 11.47
C ARG A 367 32.72 30.70 10.23
N ARG A 368 33.09 29.42 10.39
CA ARG A 368 33.30 28.43 9.32
C ARG A 368 32.93 27.05 9.85
N VAL A 369 32.13 26.30 9.09
CA VAL A 369 31.90 24.87 9.34
C VAL A 369 32.62 24.13 8.23
N ASN A 370 33.77 23.52 8.54
CA ASN A 370 34.47 22.67 7.60
C ASN A 370 33.83 21.28 7.61
N ILE A 371 33.28 20.87 6.46
CA ILE A 371 32.54 19.61 6.29
C ILE A 371 33.44 18.38 6.53
N GLY A 372 34.77 18.55 6.43
CA GLY A 372 35.75 17.49 6.71
C GLY A 372 35.68 16.92 8.13
N ASP A 373 35.26 17.74 9.11
CA ASP A 373 35.17 17.35 10.52
C ASP A 373 33.85 16.61 10.84
N LEU A 374 32.82 16.76 10.00
CA LEU A 374 31.51 16.10 10.16
C LEU A 374 31.48 14.66 9.62
N GLY A 375 32.57 14.14 9.05
CA GLY A 375 32.65 12.77 8.50
C GLY A 375 31.79 12.49 7.26
N LEU A 376 30.85 13.39 6.91
CA LEU A 376 29.97 13.29 5.74
C LEU A 376 30.74 13.26 4.43
N THR A 377 31.89 13.93 4.31
CA THR A 377 32.73 13.85 3.10
C THR A 377 33.32 12.46 2.91
N ARG A 378 33.65 11.72 3.97
CA ARG A 378 34.10 10.33 3.89
C ARG A 378 32.97 9.39 3.49
N LEU A 379 31.76 9.62 4.00
CA LEU A 379 30.60 8.81 3.68
C LEU A 379 30.10 9.08 2.24
N LEU A 380 30.02 10.35 1.84
CA LEU A 380 29.70 10.76 0.47
C LEU A 380 30.81 10.39 -0.52
N SER A 381 32.09 10.44 -0.13
CA SER A 381 33.19 9.95 -0.98
C SER A 381 33.24 8.43 -1.03
N LYS A 382 32.78 7.70 0.00
CA LYS A 382 32.57 6.24 -0.08
C LYS A 382 31.39 5.86 -0.97
N ILE A 383 30.29 6.62 -0.91
CA ILE A 383 29.15 6.44 -1.82
C ILE A 383 29.56 6.82 -3.25
N SER A 384 30.24 7.95 -3.44
CA SER A 384 30.69 8.39 -4.76
C SER A 384 31.83 7.54 -5.30
N SER A 385 32.73 7.04 -4.46
CA SER A 385 33.79 6.10 -4.85
C SER A 385 33.30 4.67 -4.97
N GLY A 386 32.23 4.28 -4.28
CA GLY A 386 31.50 3.04 -4.52
C GLY A 386 30.80 3.09 -5.88
N LEU A 387 30.10 4.19 -6.17
CA LEU A 387 29.54 4.48 -7.49
C LEU A 387 30.63 4.60 -8.57
N SER A 388 31.79 5.19 -8.26
CA SER A 388 32.90 5.32 -9.20
C SER A 388 33.77 4.06 -9.30
N ARG A 389 33.75 3.14 -8.32
CA ARG A 389 34.37 1.80 -8.41
C ARG A 389 33.48 0.84 -9.17
N VAL A 390 32.15 0.95 -9.02
CA VAL A 390 31.20 0.31 -9.94
C VAL A 390 31.37 0.87 -11.36
N ALA A 391 31.71 2.16 -11.51
CA ALA A 391 32.03 2.78 -12.80
C ALA A 391 33.48 2.61 -13.27
N GLY A 392 34.39 2.13 -12.41
CA GLY A 392 35.85 2.17 -12.63
C GLY A 392 36.54 0.81 -12.57
N GLY A 393 35.88 -0.23 -12.06
CA GLY A 393 36.17 -1.59 -12.46
C GLY A 393 35.61 -1.82 -13.85
N ASN A 394 36.30 -2.60 -14.69
CA ASN A 394 35.85 -3.04 -16.02
C ASN A 394 34.46 -3.73 -15.95
N THR A 395 33.41 -2.96 -15.75
CA THR A 395 32.03 -3.42 -15.74
C THR A 395 31.58 -3.59 -17.18
N VAL A 396 30.67 -4.53 -17.37
CA VAL A 396 30.08 -4.96 -18.63
C VAL A 396 29.59 -3.79 -19.51
N LEU A 397 29.32 -2.60 -18.95
CA LEU A 397 29.03 -1.36 -19.69
C LEU A 397 30.20 -0.82 -20.54
N GLY A 398 31.46 -1.12 -20.19
CA GLY A 398 32.63 -0.78 -21.02
C GLY A 398 32.74 -1.63 -22.29
N ARG A 399 32.02 -2.76 -22.35
CA ARG A 399 31.96 -3.67 -23.50
C ARG A 399 30.68 -3.52 -24.34
N ILE A 400 29.67 -2.77 -23.87
CA ILE A 400 28.50 -2.42 -24.68
C ILE A 400 28.87 -1.18 -25.53
N GLY A 401 29.47 -1.45 -26.69
CA GLY A 401 29.45 -0.67 -27.93
C GLY A 401 29.64 0.86 -27.87
N SER A 402 30.79 1.35 -28.36
CA SER A 402 30.93 2.51 -29.26
C SER A 402 30.13 3.82 -29.00
N GLY A 403 29.69 4.11 -27.78
CA GLY A 403 28.95 5.34 -27.45
C GLY A 403 29.88 6.55 -27.27
N GLY A 404 29.52 7.68 -27.88
CA GLY A 404 30.25 8.94 -27.76
C GLY A 404 30.26 9.50 -26.33
N THR A 405 31.11 10.48 -26.05
CA THR A 405 31.19 11.16 -24.74
C THR A 405 29.85 11.74 -24.28
N LEU A 406 28.99 12.16 -25.22
CA LEU A 406 27.62 12.61 -24.99
C LEU A 406 26.74 11.54 -24.34
N ASP A 407 26.76 10.31 -24.86
CA ASP A 407 25.87 9.24 -24.39
C ASP A 407 26.21 8.88 -22.93
N LYS A 408 27.51 8.83 -22.60
CA LYS A 408 28.00 8.58 -21.24
C LYS A 408 27.61 9.69 -20.27
N ASP A 409 27.73 10.95 -20.69
CA ASP A 409 27.39 12.10 -19.86
C ASP A 409 25.88 12.16 -19.54
N ILE A 410 25.01 11.88 -20.52
CA ILE A 410 23.56 11.83 -20.31
C ILE A 410 23.18 10.66 -19.39
N ILE A 411 23.71 9.44 -19.66
CA ILE A 411 23.43 8.26 -18.82
C ILE A 411 23.87 8.51 -17.37
N TYR A 412 25.06 9.05 -17.17
CA TYR A 412 25.57 9.37 -15.83
C TYR A 412 24.71 10.42 -15.14
N SER A 413 24.30 11.47 -15.86
CA SER A 413 23.45 12.53 -15.32
C SER A 413 22.07 12.01 -14.91
N ILE A 414 21.43 11.21 -15.77
CA ILE A 414 20.14 10.58 -15.45
C ILE A 414 20.30 9.62 -14.28
N GLY A 415 21.28 8.73 -14.30
CA GLY A 415 21.51 7.75 -13.23
C GLY A 415 21.74 8.41 -11.87
N LYS A 416 22.59 9.45 -11.82
CA LYS A 416 22.84 10.23 -10.59
C LYS A 416 21.56 10.92 -10.10
N ASN A 417 20.83 11.62 -10.97
CA ASN A 417 19.61 12.31 -10.60
C ASN A 417 18.51 11.33 -10.18
N TYR A 418 18.45 10.15 -10.81
CA TYR A 418 17.54 9.06 -10.47
C TYR A 418 17.80 8.53 -9.06
N LEU A 419 19.06 8.21 -8.72
CA LEU A 419 19.39 7.72 -7.39
C LEU A 419 19.08 8.74 -6.29
N VAL A 420 19.32 10.03 -6.55
CA VAL A 420 18.98 11.11 -5.61
C VAL A 420 17.45 11.23 -5.44
N ALA A 421 16.70 11.26 -6.54
CA ALA A 421 15.24 11.36 -6.49
C ALA A 421 14.61 10.12 -5.84
N LEU A 422 15.09 8.93 -6.18
CA LEU A 422 14.66 7.66 -5.63
C LEU A 422 14.93 7.59 -4.12
N GLY A 423 16.16 7.89 -3.69
CA GLY A 423 16.51 7.93 -2.27
C GLY A 423 15.69 8.94 -1.48
N PHE A 424 15.42 10.11 -2.07
CA PHE A 424 14.55 11.12 -1.47
C PHE A 424 13.12 10.62 -1.28
N LEU A 425 12.51 10.05 -2.32
CA LEU A 425 11.13 9.60 -2.27
C LEU A 425 10.94 8.34 -1.40
N ILE A 426 11.89 7.38 -1.44
CA ILE A 426 11.88 6.21 -0.54
C ILE A 426 11.93 6.67 0.91
N LEU A 427 12.90 7.53 1.24
CA LEU A 427 13.07 7.99 2.61
C LEU A 427 11.87 8.77 3.12
N MET A 428 11.28 9.60 2.25
CA MET A 428 10.05 10.33 2.57
C MET A 428 8.95 9.34 2.93
N TYR A 429 8.75 8.29 2.10
CA TYR A 429 7.76 7.24 2.36
C TYR A 429 8.04 6.49 3.68
N GLU A 430 9.30 6.10 3.92
CA GLU A 430 9.70 5.36 5.13
C GLU A 430 9.44 6.18 6.38
N VAL A 431 9.83 7.46 6.40
CA VAL A 431 9.59 8.34 7.56
C VAL A 431 8.09 8.48 7.81
N PHE A 432 7.28 8.72 6.77
CA PHE A 432 5.83 8.79 6.92
C PHE A 432 5.25 7.48 7.50
N THR A 433 5.69 6.34 6.98
CA THR A 433 5.23 5.01 7.42
C THR A 433 5.65 4.69 8.85
N ALA A 434 6.90 5.03 9.20
CA ALA A 434 7.41 4.89 10.55
C ALA A 434 6.53 5.67 11.51
N PHE A 435 6.19 6.93 11.21
CA PHE A 435 5.28 7.74 12.04
C PHE A 435 3.86 7.18 12.18
N GLU A 436 3.33 6.53 11.15
CA GLU A 436 2.00 5.92 11.20
C GLU A 436 2.01 4.66 12.09
N LEU A 437 3.04 3.82 11.95
CA LEU A 437 3.13 2.56 12.70
C LEU A 437 3.79 2.70 14.06
N TRP A 438 4.48 3.82 14.32
CA TRP A 438 5.12 4.11 15.59
C TRP A 438 4.16 4.01 16.77
N LYS A 439 2.90 4.41 16.55
CA LYS A 439 1.87 4.35 17.61
C LYS A 439 1.64 2.94 18.12
N PHE A 440 1.78 1.93 17.27
CA PHE A 440 1.63 0.52 17.62
C PHE A 440 2.96 -0.07 18.10
N ALA A 441 4.02 0.13 17.31
CA ALA A 441 5.33 -0.46 17.56
C ALA A 441 6.00 0.09 18.82
N GLY A 442 5.72 1.34 19.21
CA GLY A 442 6.32 1.94 20.40
C GLY A 442 5.70 1.49 21.73
N THR A 443 4.64 0.68 21.72
CA THR A 443 3.90 0.28 22.94
C THR A 443 4.47 -0.93 23.67
N PHE A 444 5.35 -1.71 23.02
CA PHE A 444 5.85 -2.95 23.58
C PHE A 444 7.35 -3.17 23.32
N ASP A 445 7.97 -3.97 24.17
CA ASP A 445 9.39 -4.32 24.08
C ASP A 445 9.69 -5.09 22.79
N GLY A 446 10.73 -4.67 22.07
CA GLY A 446 11.10 -5.23 20.77
C GLY A 446 10.31 -4.67 19.57
N GLY A 447 9.29 -3.83 19.80
CA GLY A 447 8.49 -3.27 18.70
C GLY A 447 9.28 -2.35 17.76
N VAL A 448 10.31 -1.65 18.24
CA VAL A 448 11.23 -0.87 17.39
C VAL A 448 12.05 -1.77 16.45
N ALA A 449 12.49 -2.94 16.93
CA ALA A 449 13.19 -3.91 16.10
C ALA A 449 12.25 -4.52 15.05
N LEU A 450 11.00 -4.80 15.44
CA LEU A 450 9.98 -5.29 14.53
C LEU A 450 9.61 -4.26 13.45
N LEU A 451 9.43 -2.99 13.85
CA LEU A 451 9.17 -1.89 12.93
C LEU A 451 10.35 -1.68 11.98
N SER A 452 11.59 -1.70 12.47
CA SER A 452 12.76 -1.53 11.59
C SER A 452 12.90 -2.66 10.59
N ALA A 453 12.66 -3.92 11.00
CA ALA A 453 12.59 -5.06 10.08
C ALA A 453 11.48 -4.88 9.04
N TYR A 454 10.28 -4.46 9.46
CA TYR A 454 9.17 -4.17 8.56
C TYR A 454 9.55 -3.11 7.51
N LEU A 455 10.12 -1.98 7.93
CA LEU A 455 10.54 -0.89 7.03
C LEU A 455 11.60 -1.39 6.03
N VAL A 456 12.55 -2.23 6.44
CA VAL A 456 13.54 -2.80 5.50
C VAL A 456 12.88 -3.70 4.45
N PHE A 457 11.94 -4.57 4.84
CA PHE A 457 11.22 -5.43 3.90
C PHE A 457 10.18 -4.68 3.05
N LEU A 458 9.85 -3.44 3.41
CA LEU A 458 8.97 -2.55 2.66
C LEU A 458 9.70 -1.85 1.50
N ILE A 459 11.02 -1.70 1.56
CA ILE A 459 11.83 -1.01 0.53
C ILE A 459 11.59 -1.53 -0.89
N PRO A 460 11.58 -2.86 -1.19
CA PRO A 460 11.33 -3.35 -2.54
C PRO A 460 9.96 -2.96 -3.09
N PHE A 461 8.94 -2.99 -2.23
CA PHE A 461 7.58 -2.55 -2.59
C PHE A 461 7.56 -1.05 -2.94
N ILE A 462 8.16 -0.23 -2.06
CA ILE A 462 8.26 1.22 -2.28
C ILE A 462 9.02 1.53 -3.56
N TYR A 463 10.15 0.84 -3.78
CA TYR A 463 10.97 1.00 -4.97
C TYR A 463 10.15 0.78 -6.23
N LEU A 464 9.38 -0.31 -6.33
CA LEU A 464 8.58 -0.61 -7.51
C LEU A 464 7.49 0.44 -7.75
N GLN A 465 6.93 1.02 -6.69
CA GLN A 465 5.90 2.05 -6.79
C GLN A 465 6.47 3.43 -7.18
N ILE A 466 7.69 3.75 -6.72
CA ILE A 466 8.29 5.09 -6.84
C ILE A 466 9.32 5.21 -7.97
N SER A 467 9.97 4.12 -8.37
CA SER A 467 10.99 4.07 -9.44
C SER A 467 10.57 4.83 -10.70
N PRO A 468 9.37 4.61 -11.27
CA PRO A 468 8.90 5.37 -12.44
C PRO A 468 8.86 6.89 -12.21
N SER A 469 8.37 7.32 -11.04
CA SER A 469 8.29 8.73 -10.66
C SER A 469 9.68 9.35 -10.47
N ALA A 470 10.61 8.61 -9.86
CA ALA A 470 12.00 9.04 -9.70
C ALA A 470 12.71 9.20 -11.05
N LEU A 471 12.48 8.29 -12.00
CA LEU A 471 13.03 8.38 -13.36
C LEU A 471 12.51 9.62 -14.09
N MET A 472 11.22 9.92 -13.92
CA MET A 472 10.63 11.12 -14.50
C MET A 472 11.33 12.39 -14.01
N VAL A 473 11.46 12.53 -12.69
CA VAL A 473 12.16 13.66 -12.06
C VAL A 473 13.61 13.73 -12.57
N ALA A 474 14.28 12.59 -12.69
CA ALA A 474 15.65 12.51 -13.15
C ALA A 474 15.84 12.91 -14.62
N ALA A 475 14.98 12.43 -15.52
CA ALA A 475 15.02 12.76 -16.94
C ALA A 475 14.80 14.26 -17.16
N ILE A 476 13.78 14.82 -16.51
CA ILE A 476 13.46 16.25 -16.60
C ILE A 476 14.59 17.09 -16.01
N ALA A 477 15.05 16.77 -14.80
CA ALA A 477 16.16 17.48 -14.18
C ALA A 477 17.40 17.46 -15.08
N THR A 478 17.72 16.32 -15.69
CA THR A 478 18.87 16.19 -16.59
C THR A 478 18.73 17.07 -17.81
N TYR A 479 17.65 16.91 -18.60
CA TYR A 479 17.49 17.65 -19.84
C TYR A 479 17.27 19.16 -19.61
N VAL A 480 16.59 19.56 -18.54
CA VAL A 480 16.45 20.98 -18.17
C VAL A 480 17.80 21.58 -17.77
N ILE A 481 18.61 20.88 -16.96
CA ILE A 481 19.93 21.37 -16.57
C ILE A 481 20.83 21.49 -17.81
N LYS A 482 20.87 20.46 -18.66
CA LYS A 482 21.67 20.44 -19.90
C LYS A 482 21.24 21.50 -20.91
N THR A 483 19.93 21.73 -21.06
CA THR A 483 19.40 22.81 -21.91
C THR A 483 19.84 24.18 -21.40
N ARG A 484 19.79 24.40 -20.08
CA ARG A 484 20.21 25.69 -19.49
C ARG A 484 21.71 25.93 -19.47
N GLN A 485 22.50 24.87 -19.45
CA GLN A 485 23.95 24.97 -19.61
C GLN A 485 24.34 25.16 -21.09
N ASN A 486 23.35 25.34 -21.98
CA ASN A 486 23.52 25.45 -23.43
C ASN A 486 24.21 24.22 -24.07
N GLU A 487 24.28 23.08 -23.37
CA GLU A 487 24.90 21.87 -23.90
C GLU A 487 24.05 21.26 -25.02
N VAL A 488 22.72 21.23 -24.84
CA VAL A 488 21.78 20.74 -25.87
C VAL A 488 21.84 21.60 -27.13
N VAL A 489 21.87 22.93 -26.98
CA VAL A 489 22.00 23.88 -28.11
C VAL A 489 23.33 23.66 -28.82
N THR A 490 24.41 23.43 -28.08
CA THR A 490 25.73 23.15 -28.66
C THR A 490 25.73 21.84 -29.46
N TRP A 491 25.12 20.78 -28.93
CA TRP A 491 25.04 19.49 -29.63
C TRP A 491 24.18 19.56 -30.90
N THR A 492 23.04 20.23 -30.83
CA THR A 492 22.16 20.43 -31.99
C THR A 492 22.81 21.31 -33.06
N ALA A 493 23.49 22.39 -32.67
CA ALA A 493 24.28 23.22 -33.57
C ALA A 493 25.45 22.45 -34.22
N ALA A 494 26.01 21.45 -33.53
CA ALA A 494 27.01 20.54 -34.08
C ALA A 494 26.42 19.43 -34.99
N GLY A 495 25.15 19.55 -35.40
CA GLY A 495 24.48 18.63 -36.31
C GLY A 495 23.97 17.34 -35.67
N ARG A 496 23.94 17.24 -34.33
CA ARG A 496 23.33 16.08 -33.64
C ARG A 496 21.83 16.25 -33.55
N SER A 497 21.09 15.30 -34.07
CA SER A 497 19.62 15.30 -33.97
C SER A 497 19.15 15.21 -32.51
N VAL A 498 18.04 15.87 -32.22
CA VAL A 498 17.35 15.79 -30.91
C VAL A 498 17.02 14.34 -30.55
N TYR A 499 16.61 13.54 -31.53
CA TYR A 499 16.36 12.10 -31.36
C TYR A 499 17.59 11.34 -30.85
N ARG A 500 18.80 11.70 -31.30
CA ARG A 500 20.04 11.08 -30.81
C ARG A 500 20.33 11.48 -29.36
N ILE A 501 20.05 12.72 -28.97
CA ILE A 501 20.21 13.22 -27.59
C ILE A 501 19.26 12.50 -26.61
N LEU A 502 18.11 12.03 -27.10
CA LEU A 502 17.12 11.30 -26.30
C LEU A 502 17.40 9.79 -26.17
N MET A 503 18.10 9.19 -27.14
CA MET A 503 18.36 7.74 -27.18
C MET A 503 18.99 7.16 -25.89
N PRO A 504 19.97 7.81 -25.24
CA PRO A 504 20.54 7.31 -23.99
C PRO A 504 19.52 7.25 -22.84
N ALA A 505 18.55 8.16 -22.79
CA ALA A 505 17.48 8.11 -21.79
C ALA A 505 16.55 6.91 -21.99
N PHE A 506 16.24 6.56 -23.24
CA PHE A 506 15.48 5.35 -23.55
C PHE A 506 16.23 4.07 -23.18
N ALA A 507 17.55 4.05 -23.37
CA ALA A 507 18.38 2.92 -22.93
C ALA A 507 18.34 2.75 -21.39
N VAL A 508 18.43 3.86 -20.64
CA VAL A 508 18.27 3.84 -19.18
C VAL A 508 16.86 3.39 -18.77
N ALA A 509 15.83 3.86 -19.47
CA ALA A 509 14.45 3.47 -19.20
C ALA A 509 14.22 1.96 -19.42
N LEU A 510 14.74 1.41 -20.51
CA LEU A 510 14.67 -0.02 -20.79
C LEU A 510 15.39 -0.84 -19.71
N PHE A 511 16.60 -0.42 -19.33
CA PHE A 511 17.36 -1.06 -18.27
C PHE A 511 16.60 -1.05 -16.92
N LEU A 512 16.02 0.09 -16.55
CA LEU A 512 15.21 0.21 -15.34
C LEU A 512 13.92 -0.60 -15.41
N GLY A 513 13.27 -0.66 -16.59
CA GLY A 513 12.09 -1.49 -16.80
C GLY A 513 12.36 -2.97 -16.57
N MET A 514 13.46 -3.48 -17.14
CA MET A 514 13.90 -4.87 -16.92
C MET A 514 14.30 -5.10 -15.46
N SER A 515 14.98 -4.14 -14.83
CA SER A 515 15.33 -4.21 -13.41
C SER A 515 14.10 -4.27 -12.51
N ASN A 516 13.08 -3.45 -12.80
CA ASN A 516 11.81 -3.46 -12.07
C ASN A 516 11.10 -4.82 -12.20
N LEU A 517 11.07 -5.40 -13.41
CA LEU A 517 10.48 -6.73 -13.63
C LEU A 517 11.20 -7.81 -12.81
N LEU A 518 12.55 -7.80 -12.82
CA LEU A 518 13.36 -8.75 -12.04
C LEU A 518 13.12 -8.61 -10.54
N ILE A 519 13.11 -7.38 -10.02
CA ILE A 519 12.86 -7.11 -8.60
C ILE A 519 11.45 -7.55 -8.23
N GLN A 520 10.46 -7.26 -9.06
CA GLN A 520 9.07 -7.65 -8.84
C GLN A 520 8.90 -9.17 -8.74
N GLU A 521 9.57 -9.94 -9.61
CA GLU A 521 9.42 -11.40 -9.68
C GLU A 521 10.21 -12.15 -8.59
N THR A 522 11.39 -11.65 -8.21
CA THR A 522 12.29 -12.35 -7.28
C THR A 522 12.16 -11.85 -5.84
N ILE A 523 12.48 -10.57 -5.62
CA ILE A 523 12.59 -9.97 -4.28
C ILE A 523 11.21 -9.53 -3.77
N GLY A 524 10.40 -8.92 -4.66
CA GLY A 524 9.14 -8.27 -4.31
C GLY A 524 8.13 -9.22 -3.69
N VAL A 525 7.98 -10.42 -4.25
CA VAL A 525 7.04 -11.44 -3.75
C VAL A 525 7.37 -11.85 -2.30
N SER A 526 8.61 -12.24 -2.06
CA SER A 526 9.07 -12.69 -0.74
C SER A 526 9.05 -11.56 0.29
N ALA A 527 9.50 -10.37 -0.11
CA ALA A 527 9.48 -9.19 0.74
C ALA A 527 8.06 -8.79 1.14
N ASN A 528 7.10 -8.79 0.19
CA ASN A 528 5.69 -8.47 0.44
C ASN A 528 5.05 -9.43 1.45
N ARG A 529 5.32 -10.74 1.35
CA ARG A 529 4.80 -11.72 2.31
C ARG A 529 5.38 -11.49 3.71
N LEU A 530 6.65 -11.11 3.83
CA LEU A 530 7.30 -10.83 5.11
C LEU A 530 6.81 -9.51 5.72
N GLN A 531 6.70 -8.44 4.93
CA GLN A 531 6.22 -7.14 5.45
C GLN A 531 4.77 -7.22 5.95
N ASP A 532 3.87 -7.94 5.25
CA ASP A 532 2.48 -8.08 5.72
C ASP A 532 2.42 -8.89 7.02
N ARG A 533 3.18 -9.99 7.15
CA ARG A 533 3.29 -10.74 8.42
C ARG A 533 3.80 -9.88 9.57
N LEU A 534 4.84 -9.08 9.34
CA LEU A 534 5.41 -8.19 10.36
C LEU A 534 4.41 -7.08 10.72
N ARG A 535 3.71 -6.54 9.73
CA ARG A 535 2.67 -5.52 9.94
C ARG A 535 1.51 -6.07 10.75
N ASP A 536 1.08 -7.29 10.46
CA ASP A 536 0.03 -7.97 11.21
C ASP A 536 0.49 -8.17 12.65
N GLN A 537 1.72 -8.65 12.90
CA GLN A 537 2.26 -8.73 14.27
C GLN A 537 2.33 -7.38 15.00
N ILE A 538 2.62 -6.29 14.29
CA ILE A 538 2.62 -4.92 14.84
C ILE A 538 1.19 -4.48 15.21
N ARG A 539 0.17 -4.86 14.43
CA ARG A 539 -1.23 -4.41 14.60
C ARG A 539 -2.07 -5.35 15.47
N SER A 540 -1.94 -6.67 15.29
CA SER A 540 -2.83 -7.71 15.80
C SER A 540 -2.48 -8.22 17.20
N ARG A 541 -1.44 -7.71 17.87
CA ARG A 541 -1.12 -8.17 19.24
C ARG A 541 -2.24 -7.87 20.25
N ASN A 542 -3.18 -6.97 19.92
CA ASN A 542 -4.38 -6.70 20.70
C ASN A 542 -5.64 -7.45 20.18
N GLU A 543 -5.59 -8.09 19.01
CA GLU A 543 -6.71 -8.83 18.44
C GLU A 543 -6.34 -10.32 18.35
N ILE A 544 -6.83 -11.08 19.32
CA ILE A 544 -6.79 -12.55 19.28
C ILE A 544 -7.68 -12.98 18.11
N LEU A 545 -7.11 -13.06 16.91
CA LEU A 545 -7.78 -13.70 15.78
C LEU A 545 -7.94 -15.18 16.13
N ASP A 546 -9.19 -15.56 16.30
CA ASP A 546 -9.63 -16.88 16.75
C ASP A 546 -9.11 -17.95 15.79
N ARG A 547 -8.09 -18.67 16.23
CA ARG A 547 -7.28 -19.62 15.43
C ARG A 547 -8.02 -20.95 15.20
N ARG A 548 -9.36 -20.94 15.28
CA ARG A 548 -10.24 -22.13 15.32
C ARG A 548 -10.95 -22.45 14.01
N SER A 549 -10.81 -21.65 12.96
CA SER A 549 -11.37 -22.00 11.65
C SER A 549 -10.43 -22.96 10.92
N GLY A 550 -10.82 -24.24 10.78
CA GLY A 550 -10.13 -25.23 9.95
C GLY A 550 -9.84 -24.74 8.53
N SER A 551 -8.86 -25.31 7.86
CA SER A 551 -8.45 -24.88 6.51
C SER A 551 -9.37 -25.49 5.44
N TRP A 552 -9.74 -24.69 4.42
CA TRP A 552 -10.65 -25.08 3.36
C TRP A 552 -10.04 -24.91 1.98
N VAL A 553 -10.29 -25.85 1.08
CA VAL A 553 -9.88 -25.80 -0.33
C VAL A 553 -11.04 -26.24 -1.21
N ALA A 554 -11.36 -25.44 -2.23
CA ALA A 554 -12.33 -25.80 -3.26
C ALA A 554 -11.59 -26.25 -4.52
N GLY A 555 -11.91 -27.45 -4.98
CA GLY A 555 -11.61 -27.97 -6.31
C GLY A 555 -12.75 -27.75 -7.29
N GLN A 556 -12.61 -28.25 -8.52
CA GLN A 556 -13.64 -28.11 -9.58
C GLN A 556 -14.99 -28.68 -9.16
N ASN A 557 -14.98 -29.86 -8.55
CA ASN A 557 -16.20 -30.56 -8.12
C ASN A 557 -16.05 -31.21 -6.73
N THR A 558 -15.06 -30.74 -5.97
CA THR A 558 -14.73 -31.21 -4.63
C THR A 558 -14.49 -30.04 -3.70
N ILE A 559 -14.83 -30.19 -2.43
CA ILE A 559 -14.42 -29.27 -1.35
C ILE A 559 -13.72 -30.10 -0.29
N VAL A 560 -12.58 -29.64 0.20
CA VAL A 560 -11.79 -30.32 1.22
C VAL A 560 -11.64 -29.43 2.44
N SER A 561 -11.98 -29.97 3.60
CA SER A 561 -11.74 -29.39 4.91
C SER A 561 -10.66 -30.20 5.61
N PHE A 562 -9.69 -29.53 6.25
CA PHE A 562 -8.61 -30.19 6.98
C PHE A 562 -8.01 -29.27 8.04
N ASP A 563 -7.42 -29.88 9.06
CA ASP A 563 -6.58 -29.21 10.04
C ASP A 563 -5.10 -29.43 9.73
N ARG A 564 -4.28 -28.39 9.98
CA ARG A 564 -2.84 -28.43 9.69
C ARG A 564 -2.07 -28.72 10.97
N THR A 565 -1.20 -29.72 10.92
CA THR A 565 -0.24 -29.99 12.00
C THR A 565 0.99 -29.08 11.87
N GLY A 566 1.54 -28.67 13.01
CA GLY A 566 2.72 -27.79 13.05
C GLY A 566 4.05 -28.47 12.66
N ALA A 567 4.05 -29.77 12.31
CA ALA A 567 5.25 -30.57 12.12
C ALA A 567 5.75 -30.60 10.66
N SER A 568 4.87 -30.51 9.66
CA SER A 568 5.25 -30.41 8.24
C SER A 568 4.15 -29.74 7.40
N ASP A 569 4.53 -29.04 6.32
CA ASP A 569 3.58 -28.28 5.49
C ASP A 569 2.56 -29.16 4.74
N ASN A 570 2.85 -30.46 4.58
CA ASN A 570 2.09 -31.41 3.75
C ASN A 570 1.22 -32.38 4.55
N GLU A 571 1.40 -32.48 5.87
CA GLU A 571 0.63 -33.39 6.71
C GLU A 571 -0.66 -32.71 7.19
N ILE A 572 -1.76 -33.45 7.10
CA ILE A 572 -3.10 -32.97 7.44
C ILE A 572 -3.84 -33.94 8.32
N GLU A 573 -4.62 -33.39 9.23
CA GLU A 573 -5.48 -34.12 10.17
C GLU A 573 -6.96 -33.75 9.95
N ASP A 574 -7.86 -34.64 10.36
CA ASP A 574 -9.33 -34.55 10.22
C ASP A 574 -9.78 -34.14 8.81
N VAL A 575 -9.32 -34.89 7.81
CA VAL A 575 -9.57 -34.59 6.39
C VAL A 575 -10.98 -35.01 6.01
N ARG A 576 -11.77 -34.05 5.52
CA ARG A 576 -13.13 -34.27 5.01
C ARG A 576 -13.23 -33.79 3.57
N ILE A 577 -13.63 -34.69 2.68
CA ILE A 577 -13.74 -34.43 1.24
C ILE A 577 -15.20 -34.55 0.83
N TYR A 578 -15.77 -33.45 0.38
CA TYR A 578 -17.13 -33.34 -0.16
C TYR A 578 -17.05 -33.43 -1.68
N HIS A 579 -17.69 -34.43 -2.29
CA HIS A 579 -17.81 -34.56 -3.74
C HIS A 579 -19.20 -34.12 -4.18
N PHE A 580 -19.26 -33.28 -5.20
CA PHE A 580 -20.52 -32.81 -5.79
C PHE A 580 -20.78 -33.50 -7.13
N ASP A 581 -22.00 -33.37 -7.64
CA ASP A 581 -22.40 -33.86 -8.95
C ASP A 581 -22.27 -32.75 -10.01
N GLU A 582 -21.77 -33.10 -11.21
CA GLU A 582 -21.46 -32.12 -12.27
C GLU A 582 -22.70 -31.41 -12.82
N GLN A 583 -23.86 -32.08 -12.83
CA GLN A 583 -25.10 -31.53 -13.41
C GLN A 583 -25.97 -30.81 -12.39
N SER A 584 -26.13 -31.37 -11.18
CA SER A 584 -27.02 -30.82 -10.16
C SER A 584 -26.34 -29.88 -9.16
N SER A 585 -24.99 -29.88 -9.11
CA SER A 585 -24.21 -29.21 -8.05
C SER A 585 -24.57 -29.64 -6.62
N LEU A 586 -25.37 -30.70 -6.50
CA LEU A 586 -25.73 -31.31 -5.24
C LEU A 586 -24.59 -32.20 -4.78
N LEU A 587 -24.54 -32.41 -3.48
CA LEU A 587 -23.55 -33.29 -2.90
C LEU A 587 -23.83 -34.75 -3.41
N LYS A 588 -22.77 -35.53 -3.64
CA LYS A 588 -22.83 -36.94 -4.07
C LYS A 588 -22.19 -37.94 -3.10
N SER A 589 -21.05 -37.57 -2.51
CA SER A 589 -20.38 -38.39 -1.49
C SER A 589 -19.55 -37.55 -0.52
N VAL A 590 -19.40 -38.03 0.71
CA VAL A 590 -18.46 -37.46 1.69
C VAL A 590 -17.43 -38.52 2.05
N SER A 591 -16.15 -38.19 1.97
CA SER A 591 -15.06 -39.05 2.43
C SER A 591 -14.42 -38.45 3.68
N LYS A 592 -14.20 -39.28 4.70
CA LYS A 592 -13.51 -38.88 5.93
C LYS A 592 -12.26 -39.72 6.14
N ALA A 593 -11.17 -39.07 6.54
CA ALA A 593 -9.96 -39.73 7.01
C ALA A 593 -9.42 -38.99 8.24
N GLU A 594 -8.79 -39.72 9.15
CA GLU A 594 -8.14 -39.12 10.32
C GLU A 594 -6.87 -38.37 9.90
N ASN A 595 -6.05 -38.97 9.04
CA ASN A 595 -4.77 -38.41 8.61
C ASN A 595 -4.65 -38.45 7.08
N GLY A 596 -3.88 -37.54 6.52
CA GLY A 596 -3.55 -37.51 5.09
C GLY A 596 -2.27 -36.73 4.78
N PHE A 597 -1.83 -36.87 3.54
CA PHE A 597 -0.67 -36.17 2.99
C PHE A 597 -1.04 -35.46 1.68
N TRP A 598 -0.62 -34.21 1.53
CA TRP A 598 -0.71 -33.52 0.25
C TRP A 598 0.43 -33.92 -0.68
N LYS A 599 0.06 -34.29 -1.91
CA LYS A 599 0.98 -34.53 -3.03
C LYS A 599 0.58 -33.67 -4.22
N GLY A 600 0.95 -32.39 -4.18
CA GLY A 600 0.61 -31.41 -5.21
C GLY A 600 -0.90 -31.21 -5.31
N ASN A 601 -1.50 -31.66 -6.41
CA ASN A 601 -2.94 -31.50 -6.68
C ASN A 601 -3.83 -32.65 -6.17
N ARG A 602 -3.24 -33.55 -5.40
CA ARG A 602 -3.87 -34.77 -4.89
C ARG A 602 -3.72 -34.86 -3.38
N VAL A 603 -4.73 -35.39 -2.71
CA VAL A 603 -4.63 -35.83 -1.32
C VAL A 603 -4.44 -37.34 -1.30
N GLU A 604 -3.42 -37.77 -0.59
CA GLU A 604 -3.23 -39.15 -0.20
C GLU A 604 -3.80 -39.34 1.22
N LEU A 605 -4.92 -40.06 1.33
CA LEU A 605 -5.53 -40.34 2.62
C LEU A 605 -4.83 -41.53 3.27
N ASN A 606 -4.38 -41.39 4.51
CA ASN A 606 -3.78 -42.48 5.27
C ASN A 606 -4.84 -43.20 6.13
N GLY A 607 -4.80 -44.54 6.13
CA GLY A 607 -5.64 -45.38 6.99
C GLY A 607 -6.94 -45.88 6.34
N ASN A 608 -7.92 -46.23 7.19
CA ASN A 608 -9.26 -46.70 6.79
C ASN A 608 -10.16 -45.50 6.44
N ALA A 609 -9.82 -44.75 5.39
CA ALA A 609 -10.68 -43.70 4.89
C ALA A 609 -12.02 -44.29 4.40
N LEU A 610 -13.12 -43.73 4.87
CA LEU A 610 -14.48 -44.18 4.55
C LEU A 610 -15.14 -43.14 3.65
N ALA A 611 -15.68 -43.60 2.52
CA ALA A 611 -16.52 -42.83 1.62
C ALA A 611 -17.98 -43.24 1.81
N TYR A 612 -18.81 -42.24 2.11
CA TYR A 612 -20.24 -42.37 2.33
C TYR A 612 -20.97 -41.89 1.07
N PHE A 613 -21.79 -42.75 0.47
CA PHE A 613 -22.58 -42.46 -0.73
C PHE A 613 -24.07 -42.59 -0.44
N TRP A 614 -24.90 -41.85 -1.17
CA TRP A 614 -26.36 -41.92 -1.07
C TRP A 614 -27.01 -42.23 -2.41
N SER A 615 -28.16 -42.89 -2.31
CA SER A 615 -29.11 -43.15 -3.39
C SER A 615 -30.41 -42.41 -3.05
N GLU A 616 -31.22 -42.07 -4.07
CA GLU A 616 -32.54 -41.43 -3.91
C GLU A 616 -33.47 -42.16 -2.92
N ALA A 617 -33.20 -43.46 -2.64
CA ALA A 617 -33.96 -44.29 -1.71
C ALA A 617 -33.45 -44.26 -0.25
N GLY A 618 -32.56 -43.33 0.13
CA GLY A 618 -32.11 -43.14 1.52
C GLY A 618 -31.18 -44.23 2.07
N LYS A 619 -30.68 -45.16 1.23
CA LYS A 619 -29.67 -46.16 1.64
C LYS A 619 -28.27 -45.59 1.51
N VAL A 620 -27.55 -45.55 2.62
CA VAL A 620 -26.15 -45.13 2.72
C VAL A 620 -25.26 -46.35 2.44
N GLY A 621 -24.45 -46.26 1.39
CA GLY A 621 -23.40 -47.25 1.15
C GLY A 621 -22.09 -46.75 1.74
N THR A 622 -21.42 -47.56 2.56
CA THR A 622 -20.03 -47.32 2.95
C THR A 622 -19.11 -48.06 2.00
N ARG A 623 -18.12 -47.36 1.46
CA ARG A 623 -17.02 -47.99 0.73
C ARG A 623 -15.70 -47.44 1.25
N ARG A 624 -14.63 -48.20 1.07
CA ARG A 624 -13.28 -47.67 1.31
C ARG A 624 -13.03 -46.54 0.32
N ALA A 625 -12.69 -45.36 0.82
CA ALA A 625 -12.37 -44.23 -0.02
C ALA A 625 -11.10 -44.53 -0.84
N PRO A 626 -10.99 -44.00 -2.08
CA PRO A 626 -9.75 -44.07 -2.83
C PRO A 626 -8.61 -43.47 -2.00
N GLN A 627 -7.48 -44.16 -1.96
CA GLN A 627 -6.31 -43.70 -1.20
C GLN A 627 -5.72 -42.40 -1.79
N LEU A 628 -5.97 -42.13 -3.07
CA LEU A 628 -5.52 -40.94 -3.78
C LEU A 628 -6.73 -40.24 -4.41
N ILE A 629 -6.98 -38.98 -4.06
CA ILE A 629 -8.09 -38.19 -4.60
C ILE A 629 -7.53 -36.94 -5.27
N GLU A 630 -7.89 -36.73 -6.55
CA GLU A 630 -7.57 -35.52 -7.28
C GLU A 630 -8.54 -34.40 -6.91
N ILE A 631 -8.01 -33.27 -6.45
CA ILE A 631 -8.83 -32.12 -6.03
C ILE A 631 -8.79 -31.03 -7.08
N GLY A 632 -7.72 -30.95 -7.88
CA GLY A 632 -7.59 -29.89 -8.87
C GLY A 632 -7.05 -28.58 -8.30
N ALA A 633 -6.91 -28.45 -6.97
CA ALA A 633 -6.23 -27.32 -6.32
C ALA A 633 -5.20 -27.74 -5.23
N ASP A 634 -4.08 -27.01 -5.15
CA ASP A 634 -3.03 -27.15 -4.12
C ASP A 634 -3.31 -26.22 -2.92
N PRO A 635 -3.47 -26.72 -1.69
CA PRO A 635 -3.78 -25.93 -0.48
C PRO A 635 -2.71 -24.93 -0.09
N LEU A 636 -1.44 -25.28 -0.34
CA LEU A 636 -0.31 -24.40 -0.04
C LEU A 636 -0.37 -23.14 -0.91
N LYS A 637 -1.05 -23.24 -2.07
CA LYS A 637 -1.32 -22.15 -3.01
C LYS A 637 -2.70 -21.53 -2.82
N ALA A 638 -3.68 -22.26 -2.30
CA ALA A 638 -5.06 -21.83 -2.11
C ALA A 638 -5.29 -20.87 -0.93
N THR A 639 -4.31 -20.68 -0.03
CA THR A 639 -4.40 -19.62 0.99
C THR A 639 -4.51 -18.26 0.30
N ILE A 640 -5.51 -17.45 0.66
CA ILE A 640 -5.81 -16.16 0.03
C ILE A 640 -4.57 -15.26 0.04
N ARG A 641 -3.97 -15.07 -1.13
CA ARG A 641 -2.81 -14.20 -1.33
C ARG A 641 -3.21 -13.01 -2.20
N LYS A 642 -2.90 -11.81 -1.70
CA LYS A 642 -3.05 -10.56 -2.46
C LYS A 642 -2.28 -10.68 -3.78
N PRO A 643 -2.73 -10.05 -4.88
CA PRO A 643 -2.00 -10.10 -6.15
C PRO A 643 -0.54 -9.59 -6.06
N SER A 644 -0.24 -8.73 -5.08
CA SER A 644 1.12 -8.28 -4.74
C SER A 644 2.02 -9.38 -4.15
N HIS A 645 1.44 -10.48 -3.63
CA HIS A 645 2.14 -11.61 -2.99
C HIS A 645 2.41 -12.76 -3.94
N LEU A 646 2.05 -12.62 -5.22
CA LEU A 646 2.18 -13.67 -6.22
C LEU A 646 3.20 -13.27 -7.28
N SER A 647 4.02 -14.20 -7.73
CA SER A 647 4.84 -14.03 -8.94
C SER A 647 3.96 -14.03 -10.20
N ILE A 648 4.52 -13.73 -11.37
CA ILE A 648 3.79 -13.83 -12.65
C ILE A 648 3.29 -15.26 -12.87
N GLY A 649 4.16 -16.25 -12.62
CA GLY A 649 3.81 -17.68 -12.72
C GLY A 649 2.70 -18.07 -11.74
N GLU A 650 2.85 -17.70 -10.46
CA GLU A 650 1.85 -17.99 -9.43
C GLU A 650 0.52 -17.26 -9.70
N THR A 651 0.55 -16.05 -10.29
CA THR A 651 -0.66 -15.31 -10.64
C THR A 651 -1.41 -15.99 -11.78
N ARG A 652 -0.70 -16.52 -12.77
CA ARG A 652 -1.30 -17.28 -13.89
C ARG A 652 -1.96 -18.56 -13.40
N GLU A 653 -1.26 -19.32 -12.56
CA GLU A 653 -1.82 -20.51 -11.91
C GLU A 653 -3.03 -20.15 -11.03
N ARG A 654 -3.02 -18.98 -10.38
CA ARG A 654 -4.17 -18.51 -9.62
C ARG A 654 -5.37 -18.18 -10.52
N ILE A 655 -5.15 -17.59 -11.70
CA ILE A 655 -6.23 -17.30 -12.66
C ILE A 655 -6.91 -18.60 -13.13
N GLU A 656 -6.14 -19.67 -13.33
CA GLU A 656 -6.66 -20.99 -13.74
C GLU A 656 -7.44 -21.71 -12.64
N SER A 657 -7.23 -21.36 -11.37
CA SER A 657 -7.90 -21.97 -10.20
C SER A 657 -9.02 -21.10 -9.60
N VAL A 658 -9.27 -19.91 -10.15
CA VAL A 658 -10.31 -19.00 -9.66
C VAL A 658 -11.54 -19.18 -10.54
N ASP A 659 -12.58 -19.80 -9.96
CA ASP A 659 -13.86 -20.03 -10.64
C ASP A 659 -14.76 -18.77 -10.65
N SER A 660 -14.49 -17.76 -9.82
CA SER A 660 -15.34 -16.56 -9.71
C SER A 660 -14.95 -15.49 -10.73
N ASP A 661 -15.93 -14.94 -11.44
CA ASP A 661 -15.74 -13.89 -12.46
C ASP A 661 -15.04 -12.64 -11.90
N ALA A 662 -15.41 -12.22 -10.68
CA ALA A 662 -14.80 -11.07 -10.01
C ALA A 662 -13.33 -11.34 -9.64
N GLY A 663 -13.04 -12.54 -9.11
CA GLY A 663 -11.68 -12.97 -8.83
C GLY A 663 -10.84 -13.07 -10.11
N PHE A 664 -11.40 -13.66 -11.16
CA PHE A 664 -10.75 -13.79 -12.47
C PHE A 664 -10.35 -12.43 -13.02
N ARG A 665 -11.26 -11.43 -13.02
CA ARG A 665 -10.94 -10.05 -13.46
C ARG A 665 -9.82 -9.44 -12.62
N LYS A 666 -9.92 -9.52 -11.29
CA LYS A 666 -8.92 -8.94 -10.36
C LYS A 666 -7.52 -9.51 -10.59
N TYR A 667 -7.36 -10.82 -10.69
CA TYR A 667 -6.07 -11.46 -10.93
C TYR A 667 -5.58 -11.27 -12.37
N THR A 668 -6.47 -11.25 -13.36
CA THR A 668 -6.11 -10.99 -14.76
C THR A 668 -5.61 -9.56 -14.95
N VAL A 669 -6.28 -8.54 -14.39
CA VAL A 669 -5.80 -7.15 -14.38
C VAL A 669 -4.43 -7.06 -13.72
N ALA A 670 -4.25 -7.72 -12.57
CA ALA A 670 -2.95 -7.74 -11.88
C ALA A 670 -1.84 -8.42 -12.70
N LEU A 671 -2.14 -9.50 -13.44
CA LEU A 671 -1.19 -10.16 -14.33
C LEU A 671 -0.74 -9.22 -15.46
N HIS A 672 -1.68 -8.55 -16.11
CA HIS A 672 -1.36 -7.57 -17.16
C HIS A 672 -0.55 -6.41 -16.60
N LYS A 673 -0.87 -5.93 -15.40
CA LYS A 673 -0.09 -4.89 -14.71
C LYS A 673 1.36 -5.31 -14.53
N LYS A 674 1.62 -6.56 -14.12
CA LYS A 674 2.97 -7.13 -14.03
C LYS A 674 3.70 -7.20 -15.38
N TYR A 675 3.00 -7.55 -16.47
CA TYR A 675 3.58 -7.55 -17.81
C TYR A 675 3.92 -6.16 -18.34
N THR A 676 3.18 -5.14 -17.91
CA THR A 676 3.43 -3.77 -18.34
C THR A 676 4.56 -3.07 -17.57
N THR A 677 4.99 -3.60 -16.42
CA THR A 677 6.08 -3.07 -15.59
C THR A 677 7.34 -2.64 -16.37
N PRO A 678 7.90 -3.43 -17.32
CA PRO A 678 9.07 -3.02 -18.08
C PRO A 678 8.85 -1.84 -19.05
N PHE A 679 7.61 -1.62 -19.49
CA PHE A 679 7.28 -0.55 -20.45
C PHE A 679 7.01 0.79 -19.77
N VAL A 680 6.60 0.79 -18.50
CA VAL A 680 6.26 2.00 -17.76
C VAL A 680 7.39 3.05 -17.76
N PRO A 681 8.66 2.71 -17.45
CA PRO A 681 9.76 3.66 -17.53
C PRO A 681 9.96 4.27 -18.92
N LEU A 682 9.74 3.46 -19.97
CA LEU A 682 9.91 3.89 -21.36
C LEU A 682 8.85 4.93 -21.76
N ILE A 683 7.59 4.68 -21.40
CA ILE A 683 6.50 5.65 -21.63
C ILE A 683 6.73 6.95 -20.85
N ILE A 684 7.26 6.85 -19.63
CA ILE A 684 7.59 8.05 -18.83
C ILE A 684 8.69 8.87 -19.48
N VAL A 685 9.78 8.26 -19.95
CA VAL A 685 10.84 8.99 -20.65
C VAL A 685 10.33 9.58 -21.96
N LEU A 686 9.47 8.85 -22.68
CA LEU A 686 8.84 9.31 -23.91
C LEU A 686 7.95 10.54 -23.69
N LEU A 687 7.24 10.63 -22.57
CA LEU A 687 6.46 11.81 -22.21
C LEU A 687 7.36 12.98 -21.78
N THR A 688 8.40 12.70 -21.00
CA THR A 688 9.04 13.74 -20.20
C THR A 688 10.32 14.30 -20.78
N ALA A 689 11.09 13.49 -21.50
CA ALA A 689 12.33 13.96 -22.11
C ALA A 689 12.10 14.91 -23.30
N PRO A 690 11.18 14.62 -24.26
CA PRO A 690 10.85 15.58 -25.32
C PRO A 690 10.24 16.86 -24.77
N PHE A 691 9.37 16.71 -23.76
CA PHE A 691 8.78 17.83 -23.06
C PHE A 691 9.86 18.72 -22.44
N ALA A 692 10.83 18.14 -21.71
CA ALA A 692 11.92 18.89 -21.10
C ALA A 692 12.77 19.69 -22.11
N LEU A 693 13.00 19.15 -23.30
CA LEU A 693 13.74 19.81 -24.38
C LEU A 693 12.95 20.94 -25.06
N SER A 694 11.62 20.82 -25.14
CA SER A 694 10.76 21.83 -25.77
C SER A 694 10.74 23.18 -25.02
N ILE A 695 11.18 23.20 -23.77
CA ILE A 695 11.01 24.35 -22.86
C ILE A 695 12.24 25.27 -22.93
N HIS A 696 12.46 25.90 -24.08
CA HIS A 696 13.59 26.82 -24.29
C HIS A 696 13.35 28.25 -23.73
N ARG A 697 12.13 28.60 -23.29
CA ARG A 697 11.76 29.99 -22.95
C ARG A 697 10.88 30.21 -21.71
N GLN A 698 10.52 29.17 -20.96
CA GLN A 698 9.66 29.32 -19.78
C GLN A 698 10.45 29.34 -18.47
N GLY A 699 9.92 30.05 -17.46
CA GLY A 699 10.53 30.12 -16.14
C GLY A 699 10.57 28.76 -15.43
N ASN A 700 11.55 28.58 -14.54
CA ASN A 700 11.91 27.31 -13.88
C ASN A 700 10.75 26.55 -13.26
N VAL A 701 9.73 27.27 -12.81
CA VAL A 701 8.60 26.73 -12.09
C VAL A 701 7.55 26.20 -13.05
N VAL A 702 7.34 26.88 -14.17
CA VAL A 702 6.37 26.48 -15.19
C VAL A 702 6.77 25.12 -15.78
N THR A 703 8.07 24.94 -16.08
CA THR A 703 8.62 23.66 -16.55
C THR A 703 8.30 22.51 -15.61
N ILE A 704 8.52 22.70 -14.31
CA ILE A 704 8.34 21.62 -13.34
C ILE A 704 6.85 21.44 -13.00
N ALA A 705 6.02 22.50 -13.10
CA ALA A 705 4.58 22.40 -12.87
C ALA A 705 3.92 21.55 -13.95
N TYR A 706 4.31 21.73 -15.21
CA TYR A 706 3.88 20.83 -16.28
C TYR A 706 4.41 19.41 -16.11
N ALA A 707 5.64 19.24 -15.62
CA ALA A 707 6.18 17.92 -15.29
C ALA A 707 5.29 17.19 -14.28
N ALA A 708 4.91 17.88 -13.20
CA ALA A 708 3.97 17.37 -12.22
C ALA A 708 2.62 17.06 -12.87
N GLY A 709 2.07 17.96 -13.69
CA GLY A 709 0.82 17.74 -14.41
C GLY A 709 0.84 16.49 -15.30
N LEU A 710 1.89 16.29 -16.10
CA LEU A 710 2.06 15.10 -16.94
C LEU A 710 2.13 13.81 -16.11
N TRP A 711 2.82 13.86 -14.97
CA TRP A 711 2.89 12.73 -14.04
C TRP A 711 1.53 12.39 -13.43
N LEU A 712 0.77 13.41 -13.03
CA LEU A 712 -0.59 13.26 -12.51
C LEU A 712 -1.52 12.65 -13.54
N LEU A 713 -1.46 13.13 -14.77
CA LEU A 713 -2.23 12.57 -15.88
C LEU A 713 -1.85 11.10 -16.12
N PHE A 714 -0.56 10.77 -16.08
CA PHE A 714 -0.10 9.39 -16.27
C PHE A 714 -0.58 8.46 -15.14
N ILE A 715 -0.46 8.87 -13.88
CA ILE A 715 -0.90 8.02 -12.75
C ILE A 715 -2.42 7.96 -12.66
N GLY A 716 -3.10 9.10 -12.76
CA GLY A 716 -4.55 9.17 -12.70
C GLY A 716 -5.21 8.32 -13.78
N SER A 717 -4.72 8.40 -15.02
CA SER A 717 -5.23 7.56 -16.11
C SER A 717 -5.02 6.06 -15.84
N ARG A 718 -3.84 5.64 -15.35
CA ARG A 718 -3.62 4.24 -14.98
C ARG A 718 -4.56 3.76 -13.88
N SER A 719 -4.72 4.55 -12.81
CA SER A 719 -5.60 4.19 -11.70
C SER A 719 -7.06 4.06 -12.12
N VAL A 720 -7.57 5.01 -12.91
CA VAL A 720 -8.95 4.99 -13.40
C VAL A 720 -9.20 3.78 -14.31
N PHE A 721 -8.32 3.53 -15.29
CA PHE A 721 -8.51 2.40 -16.19
C PHE A 721 -8.37 1.05 -15.47
N GLU A 722 -7.45 0.93 -14.50
CA GLU A 722 -7.32 -0.27 -13.67
C GLU A 722 -8.62 -0.55 -12.90
N GLN A 723 -9.24 0.49 -12.31
CA GLN A 723 -10.50 0.39 -11.58
C GLN A 723 -11.66 -0.05 -12.48
N VAL A 724 -11.79 0.57 -13.65
CA VAL A 724 -12.83 0.24 -14.64
C VAL A 724 -12.64 -1.19 -15.18
N GLY A 725 -11.41 -1.70 -15.21
CA GLY A 725 -11.12 -3.10 -15.54
C GLY A 725 -11.53 -4.09 -14.47
N VAL A 726 -11.28 -3.76 -13.20
CA VAL A 726 -11.67 -4.62 -12.06
C VAL A 726 -13.21 -4.68 -11.92
N SER A 727 -13.89 -3.54 -12.14
CA SER A 727 -15.36 -3.50 -12.11
C SER A 727 -16.04 -4.23 -13.28
N GLY A 728 -15.28 -4.63 -14.31
CA GLY A 728 -15.79 -5.39 -15.47
C GLY A 728 -16.34 -4.53 -16.60
N LEU A 729 -16.28 -3.21 -16.50
CA LEU A 729 -16.69 -2.28 -17.57
C LEU A 729 -15.72 -2.28 -18.76
N LEU A 730 -14.43 -2.57 -18.52
CA LEU A 730 -13.41 -2.74 -19.54
C LEU A 730 -12.79 -4.13 -19.47
N SER A 731 -12.38 -4.66 -20.63
CA SER A 731 -11.59 -5.89 -20.65
C SER A 731 -10.27 -5.69 -19.87
N PRO A 732 -9.78 -6.70 -19.14
CA PRO A 732 -8.54 -6.58 -18.36
C PRO A 732 -7.32 -6.12 -19.17
N TRP A 733 -7.24 -6.52 -20.44
CA TRP A 733 -6.19 -6.07 -21.35
C TRP A 733 -6.27 -4.56 -21.62
N MET A 734 -7.45 -4.04 -21.99
CA MET A 734 -7.65 -2.62 -22.27
C MET A 734 -7.45 -1.75 -21.01
N ALA A 735 -7.88 -2.26 -19.85
CA ALA A 735 -7.73 -1.59 -18.57
C ALA A 735 -6.26 -1.31 -18.20
N VAL A 736 -5.32 -2.16 -18.59
CA VAL A 736 -3.90 -1.96 -18.25
C VAL A 736 -3.11 -1.36 -19.41
N TRP A 737 -3.29 -1.87 -20.63
CA TRP A 737 -2.54 -1.41 -21.80
C TRP A 737 -3.05 -0.10 -22.38
N GLY A 738 -4.36 0.17 -22.27
CA GLY A 738 -5.00 1.39 -22.76
C GLY A 738 -4.28 2.68 -22.34
N PRO A 739 -4.09 2.94 -21.04
CA PRO A 739 -3.40 4.16 -20.59
C PRO A 739 -1.96 4.24 -21.10
N LEU A 740 -1.24 3.12 -21.21
CA LEU A 740 0.14 3.10 -21.74
C LEU A 740 0.20 3.45 -23.23
N VAL A 741 -0.74 2.93 -24.03
CA VAL A 741 -0.84 3.23 -25.46
C VAL A 741 -1.21 4.69 -25.67
N ILE A 742 -2.24 5.19 -24.96
CA ILE A 742 -2.67 6.60 -25.06
C ILE A 742 -1.51 7.53 -24.69
N MET A 743 -0.85 7.28 -23.56
CA MET A 743 0.27 8.09 -23.09
C MET A 743 1.51 7.94 -23.97
N GLY A 744 1.75 6.76 -24.53
CA GLY A 744 2.79 6.53 -25.53
C GLY A 744 2.58 7.33 -26.81
N LEU A 745 1.34 7.34 -27.32
CA LEU A 745 0.96 8.15 -28.49
C LEU A 745 1.12 9.65 -28.22
N ILE A 746 0.67 10.13 -27.05
CA ILE A 746 0.89 11.52 -26.62
C ILE A 746 2.40 11.83 -26.61
N GLY A 747 3.21 10.96 -26.03
CA GLY A 747 4.66 11.13 -25.98
C GLY A 747 5.32 11.13 -27.38
N LEU A 748 4.87 10.28 -28.31
CA LEU A 748 5.32 10.30 -29.71
C LEU A 748 4.96 11.61 -30.42
N VAL A 749 3.75 12.12 -30.21
CA VAL A 749 3.33 13.43 -30.75
C VAL A 749 4.20 14.53 -30.17
N MET A 750 4.47 14.52 -28.86
CA MET A 750 5.37 15.50 -28.23
C MET A 750 6.80 15.42 -28.80
N LEU A 751 7.30 14.20 -29.01
CA LEU A 751 8.60 13.95 -29.64
C LEU A 751 8.67 14.54 -31.05
N SER A 752 7.63 14.36 -31.87
CA SER A 752 7.57 14.91 -33.23
C SER A 752 7.53 16.44 -33.28
N ARG A 753 7.06 17.09 -32.21
CA ARG A 753 6.95 18.55 -32.11
C ARG A 753 8.21 19.23 -31.58
N VAL A 754 9.21 18.49 -31.12
CA VAL A 754 10.47 19.10 -30.67
C VAL A 754 11.20 19.66 -31.88
N ARG A 755 11.32 21.00 -31.95
CA ARG A 755 12.02 21.68 -33.04
C ARG A 755 13.49 21.26 -33.04
N THR A 756 13.95 20.75 -34.17
CA THR A 756 15.35 20.42 -34.50
C THR A 756 16.14 21.65 -34.87
#